data_AF-A0A9P6BNH7-F1
#
_entry.id   AF-A0A9P6BNH7-F1
#
_cell.length_a   1.000
_cell.length_b   1.000
_cell.length_c   1.000
_cell.angle_alpha   90.00
_cell.angle_beta   90.00
_cell.angle_gamma   90.00
#
_symmetry.space_group_name_H-M   'P 1'
#
loop_
_entity.id
_entity.type
_entity.pdbx_description
1 polymer ?
#
loop_
_entity_poly.entity_id
_entity_poly.type
_entity_poly.pdbx_seq_one_letter_code
_entity_poly.pdbx_strand_id
1 'polypeptide(L)'
;MFANAGSKDFRDIAAAYEVLSDPKKRQVYDKYGMMGVQMAGTEIGAKLVEIESLLFAIFIVASTLFTLAIIFLSFLAARVDGKISWNYYVVFIPLWIVDAVLILMILFQLSRPVEDDDLTQEEDDEEGERRSTTAAERESRKQQKINDRKRERNVGTAFGLVNILLFTAFQVLIATKANDYNNVTASQVFIPYFILEGIFFLLAIYGLILALKSPGAAEVPLKTKLDLVFEGLWWKFVRLALAILIMLRVDKKITCSWGIVFIPLYLAGLKYIVQLVLGYRRFSKMQNLEMRQQGQALMIAGGVVFVIVGALVYSLIGLLAAKLDGNPYGASRVLIPVFIVLSIMLCCSGCCLPCMLLASAADEDMNDDGPQVRLVSPNLRIEQHRAESTMNDFYVVPHIVRSGETIPSSSYSVSAGGKGANQSVALGRAGANVFHAGKIGKDGEWVRKIMEGAGVDTSYIKVSEKEATGRAIIQLSRESRDNAIVLFPGTNSKVTLEEAQHVLRNFGPGDWIVMQNEISSGGDIMRAAKERGMTICFNPSPMTAELPEQYPMHLVDYLIINEIEAQELHAYLTAAERGDSKSTSSPSHVTTSESFQVLEKAYGQISGIIITLGGEGLVARFRLSEEDVTLKEFKMGIVKNEIVNTTGGYFVANLARNEVLNSRFSEEQLKDALHDASHAASLAVGKEGAMDSIPFRNDVDIAIKEKPHVKVE
;
A
#
# COMPACT_ATOMS: atom_id res chain seq x y z
N MET A 1 42.24 9.92 -17.94
CA MET A 1 40.88 9.33 -17.91
C MET A 1 40.82 7.81 -18.14
N PHE A 2 41.93 7.10 -18.45
CA PHE A 2 41.90 5.67 -18.77
C PHE A 2 42.18 4.70 -17.60
N ALA A 3 42.26 5.17 -16.34
CA ALA A 3 42.59 4.31 -15.20
C ALA A 3 41.37 3.74 -14.43
N ASN A 4 40.17 4.31 -14.59
CA ASN A 4 39.00 3.94 -13.78
C ASN A 4 38.03 2.94 -14.44
N ALA A 5 38.11 2.71 -15.76
CA ALA A 5 37.16 1.82 -16.45
C ALA A 5 37.40 0.34 -16.12
N GLY A 6 38.66 -0.13 -16.12
CA GLY A 6 38.98 -1.52 -15.79
C GLY A 6 38.71 -1.92 -14.35
N SER A 7 38.52 -0.95 -13.44
CA SER A 7 38.18 -1.21 -12.04
C SER A 7 36.73 -1.65 -11.85
N LYS A 8 35.81 -1.27 -12.74
CA LYS A 8 34.38 -1.53 -12.54
C LYS A 8 34.02 -2.94 -13.04
N ASP A 9 34.47 -3.28 -14.24
CA ASP A 9 34.26 -4.61 -14.83
C ASP A 9 34.86 -5.74 -13.98
N PHE A 10 36.01 -5.50 -13.34
CA PHE A 10 36.60 -6.46 -12.40
C PHE A 10 35.79 -6.63 -11.11
N ARG A 11 35.14 -5.55 -10.62
CA ARG A 11 34.27 -5.64 -9.43
C ARG A 11 32.97 -6.37 -9.77
N ASP A 12 32.42 -6.15 -10.96
CA ASP A 12 31.17 -6.80 -11.39
C ASP A 12 31.38 -8.30 -11.62
N ILE A 13 32.52 -8.70 -12.18
CA ILE A 13 32.90 -10.12 -12.31
C ILE A 13 33.14 -10.77 -10.95
N ALA A 14 33.82 -10.07 -10.03
CA ALA A 14 34.04 -10.56 -8.67
C ALA A 14 32.73 -10.72 -7.88
N ALA A 15 31.80 -9.76 -8.00
CA ALA A 15 30.48 -9.82 -7.38
C ALA A 15 29.63 -10.96 -7.94
N ALA A 16 29.63 -11.17 -9.25
CA ALA A 16 28.93 -12.30 -9.88
C ALA A 16 29.49 -13.65 -9.41
N TYR A 17 30.81 -13.77 -9.27
CA TYR A 17 31.45 -14.97 -8.75
C TYR A 17 31.06 -15.22 -7.27
N GLU A 18 31.02 -14.19 -6.44
CA GLU A 18 30.61 -14.28 -5.04
C GLU A 18 29.18 -14.82 -4.91
N VAL A 19 28.23 -14.27 -5.69
CA VAL A 19 26.82 -14.70 -5.67
C VAL A 19 26.63 -16.12 -6.18
N LEU A 20 27.34 -16.51 -7.25
CA LEU A 20 27.20 -17.84 -7.86
C LEU A 20 27.95 -18.95 -7.10
N SER A 21 28.95 -18.58 -6.29
CA SER A 21 29.74 -19.53 -5.48
C SER A 21 29.06 -19.94 -4.18
N ASP A 22 28.15 -19.13 -3.64
CA ASP A 22 27.35 -19.44 -2.44
C ASP A 22 25.98 -20.05 -2.83
N PRO A 23 25.69 -21.31 -2.45
CA PRO A 23 24.43 -21.99 -2.78
C PRO A 23 23.17 -21.25 -2.30
N LYS A 24 23.23 -20.56 -1.15
CA LYS A 24 22.09 -19.80 -0.62
C LYS A 24 21.88 -18.51 -1.41
N LYS A 25 22.93 -17.73 -1.65
CA LYS A 25 22.84 -16.50 -2.46
C LYS A 25 22.39 -16.81 -3.88
N ARG A 26 22.82 -17.94 -4.45
CA ARG A 26 22.36 -18.42 -5.76
C ARG A 26 20.87 -18.76 -5.78
N GLN A 27 20.34 -19.46 -4.76
CA GLN A 27 18.89 -19.72 -4.69
C GLN A 27 18.06 -18.44 -4.58
N VAL A 28 18.54 -17.47 -3.79
CA VAL A 28 17.89 -16.15 -3.67
C VAL A 28 17.98 -15.39 -4.99
N TYR A 29 19.13 -15.43 -5.67
CA TYR A 29 19.32 -14.84 -6.99
C TYR A 29 18.40 -15.45 -8.05
N ASP A 30 18.29 -16.78 -8.08
CA ASP A 30 17.46 -17.51 -9.06
C ASP A 30 15.97 -17.19 -8.88
N LYS A 31 15.54 -16.85 -7.65
CA LYS A 31 14.14 -16.57 -7.31
C LYS A 31 13.78 -15.07 -7.33
N TYR A 32 14.71 -14.19 -6.96
CA TYR A 32 14.47 -12.75 -6.73
C TYR A 32 15.49 -11.81 -7.43
N GLY A 33 16.43 -12.35 -8.20
CA GLY A 33 17.46 -11.58 -8.91
C GLY A 33 18.53 -10.95 -8.01
N MET A 34 19.37 -10.07 -8.58
CA MET A 34 20.42 -9.34 -7.82
C MET A 34 19.86 -8.55 -6.63
N MET A 35 18.65 -8.03 -6.77
CA MET A 35 17.98 -7.23 -5.75
C MET A 35 17.63 -8.07 -4.52
N GLY A 36 17.18 -9.32 -4.70
CA GLY A 36 16.98 -10.27 -3.60
C GLY A 36 18.28 -10.65 -2.88
N VAL A 37 19.40 -10.73 -3.59
CA VAL A 37 20.71 -11.00 -2.97
C VAL A 37 21.21 -9.80 -2.18
N GLN A 38 20.96 -8.58 -2.67
CA GLN A 38 21.27 -7.34 -1.95
C GLN A 38 20.39 -7.19 -0.70
N MET A 39 19.10 -7.51 -0.79
CA MET A 39 18.19 -7.53 0.36
C MET A 39 18.56 -8.62 1.37
N ALA A 40 18.85 -9.84 0.92
CA ALA A 40 19.32 -10.93 1.81
C ALA A 40 20.69 -10.65 2.44
N GLY A 41 21.48 -9.74 1.86
CA GLY A 41 22.71 -9.21 2.45
C GLY A 41 22.48 -8.22 3.60
N THR A 42 21.24 -7.74 3.79
CA THR A 42 20.81 -6.93 4.93
C THR A 42 20.02 -7.80 5.92
N GLU A 43 20.22 -7.62 7.23
CA GLU A 43 19.46 -8.38 8.26
C GLU A 43 17.93 -8.24 8.09
N ILE A 44 17.48 -7.10 7.57
CA ILE A 44 16.07 -6.77 7.35
C ILE A 44 15.50 -7.54 6.16
N GLY A 45 16.22 -7.59 5.03
CA GLY A 45 15.73 -8.27 3.82
C GLY A 45 15.73 -9.79 3.93
N ALA A 46 16.66 -10.39 4.69
CA ALA A 46 16.60 -11.82 5.02
C ALA A 46 15.35 -12.18 5.84
N LYS A 47 15.01 -11.35 6.84
CA LYS A 47 13.79 -11.50 7.64
C LYS A 47 12.52 -11.30 6.79
N LEU A 48 12.49 -10.34 5.86
CA LEU A 48 11.32 -10.06 5.03
C LEU A 48 10.90 -11.26 4.15
N VAL A 49 11.87 -11.91 3.49
CA VAL A 49 11.61 -13.07 2.62
C VAL A 49 11.10 -14.27 3.42
N GLU A 50 11.58 -14.47 4.65
CA GLU A 50 11.04 -15.49 5.54
C GLU A 50 9.63 -15.12 6.03
N ILE A 51 9.36 -13.85 6.33
CA ILE A 51 8.07 -13.34 6.79
C ILE A 51 6.97 -13.54 5.75
N GLU A 52 7.22 -13.28 4.46
CA GLU A 52 6.23 -13.51 3.40
C GLU A 52 5.80 -14.99 3.35
N SER A 53 6.79 -15.90 3.32
CA SER A 53 6.51 -17.33 3.25
C SER A 53 5.75 -17.85 4.48
N LEU A 54 6.04 -17.29 5.64
CA LEU A 54 5.36 -17.60 6.90
C LEU A 54 3.92 -17.08 6.92
N LEU A 55 3.69 -15.84 6.46
CA LEU A 55 2.37 -15.24 6.37
C LEU A 55 1.44 -16.04 5.45
N PHE A 56 1.91 -16.43 4.26
CA PHE A 56 1.14 -17.29 3.36
C PHE A 56 0.78 -18.64 4.01
N ALA A 57 1.72 -19.27 4.72
CA ALA A 57 1.44 -20.50 5.45
C ALA A 57 0.37 -20.29 6.53
N ILE A 58 0.44 -19.18 7.28
CA ILE A 58 -0.55 -18.82 8.31
C ILE A 58 -1.95 -18.67 7.70
N PHE A 59 -2.10 -17.99 6.56
CA PHE A 59 -3.40 -17.82 5.92
C PHE A 59 -4.00 -19.12 5.42
N ILE A 60 -3.20 -19.99 4.80
CA ILE A 60 -3.65 -21.30 4.34
C ILE A 60 -4.12 -22.14 5.54
N VAL A 61 -3.34 -22.15 6.63
CA VAL A 61 -3.72 -22.86 7.85
C VAL A 61 -5.01 -22.27 8.42
N ALA A 62 -5.12 -20.95 8.59
CA ALA A 62 -6.31 -20.30 9.13
C ALA A 62 -7.57 -20.58 8.28
N SER A 63 -7.47 -20.46 6.95
CA SER A 63 -8.57 -20.76 6.02
C SER A 63 -9.00 -22.23 6.11
N THR A 64 -8.05 -23.15 6.24
CA THR A 64 -8.32 -24.58 6.43
C THR A 64 -9.04 -24.84 7.75
N LEU A 65 -8.59 -24.20 8.84
CA LEU A 65 -9.22 -24.31 10.16
C LEU A 65 -10.68 -23.79 10.15
N PHE A 66 -10.93 -22.64 9.54
CA PHE A 66 -12.30 -22.10 9.42
C PHE A 66 -13.19 -22.99 8.57
N THR A 67 -12.66 -23.55 7.48
CA THR A 67 -13.39 -24.50 6.62
C THR A 67 -13.78 -25.74 7.41
N LEU A 68 -12.86 -26.34 8.16
CA LEU A 68 -13.14 -27.49 9.02
C LEU A 68 -14.18 -27.18 10.10
N ALA A 69 -14.14 -25.98 10.70
CA ALA A 69 -15.14 -25.53 11.66
C ALA A 69 -16.55 -25.41 11.04
N ILE A 70 -16.65 -24.85 9.82
CA ILE A 70 -17.92 -24.77 9.08
C ILE A 70 -18.45 -26.17 8.75
N ILE A 71 -17.59 -27.09 8.33
CA ILE A 71 -17.96 -28.49 8.05
C ILE A 71 -18.48 -29.17 9.31
N PHE A 72 -17.77 -29.03 10.45
CA PHE A 72 -18.21 -29.57 11.75
C PHE A 72 -19.60 -29.06 12.13
N LEU A 73 -19.83 -27.75 12.08
CA LEU A 73 -21.12 -27.15 12.44
C LEU A 73 -22.24 -27.59 11.49
N SER A 74 -21.92 -27.79 10.21
CA SER A 74 -22.86 -28.30 9.21
C SER A 74 -23.25 -29.76 9.49
N PHE A 75 -22.29 -30.61 9.83
CA PHE A 75 -22.55 -31.99 10.25
C PHE A 75 -23.36 -32.05 11.54
N LEU A 76 -23.00 -31.22 12.53
CA LEU A 76 -23.73 -31.13 13.79
C LEU A 76 -25.18 -30.71 13.57
N ALA A 77 -25.40 -29.66 12.77
CA ALA A 77 -26.75 -29.20 12.43
C ALA A 77 -27.57 -30.29 11.72
N ALA A 78 -26.99 -30.95 10.72
CA ALA A 78 -27.66 -32.01 9.98
C ALA A 78 -28.01 -33.20 10.90
N ARG A 79 -27.12 -33.54 11.84
CA ARG A 79 -27.32 -34.65 12.78
C ARG A 79 -28.39 -34.34 13.82
N VAL A 80 -28.38 -33.12 14.38
CA VAL A 80 -29.36 -32.67 15.37
C VAL A 80 -30.75 -32.50 14.73
N ASP A 81 -30.80 -32.08 13.46
CA ASP A 81 -32.05 -31.98 12.68
C ASP A 81 -32.56 -33.34 12.18
N GLY A 82 -31.87 -34.45 12.48
CA GLY A 82 -32.27 -35.80 12.08
C GLY A 82 -32.14 -36.10 10.59
N LYS A 83 -31.43 -35.25 9.82
CA LYS A 83 -31.22 -35.44 8.38
C LYS A 83 -30.21 -36.55 8.07
N ILE A 84 -29.30 -36.83 9.02
CA ILE A 84 -28.29 -37.88 8.92
C ILE A 84 -28.32 -38.75 10.19
N SER A 85 -28.01 -40.04 10.03
CA SER A 85 -28.00 -41.04 11.12
C SER A 85 -26.59 -41.36 11.64
N TRP A 86 -25.60 -40.54 11.31
CA TRP A 86 -24.20 -40.78 11.66
C TRP A 86 -23.96 -40.81 13.17
N ASN A 87 -22.97 -41.59 13.58
CA ASN A 87 -22.45 -41.57 14.95
C ASN A 87 -21.80 -40.19 15.23
N TYR A 88 -21.95 -39.64 16.43
CA TYR A 88 -21.34 -38.34 16.79
C TYR A 88 -19.81 -38.34 16.67
N TYR A 89 -19.14 -39.49 16.76
CA TYR A 89 -17.71 -39.57 16.46
C TYR A 89 -17.39 -39.17 15.01
N VAL A 90 -18.26 -39.52 14.04
CA VAL A 90 -18.10 -39.10 12.64
C VAL A 90 -18.35 -37.61 12.48
N VAL A 91 -19.34 -37.07 13.20
CA VAL A 91 -19.66 -35.64 13.20
C VAL A 91 -18.48 -34.79 13.70
N PHE A 92 -17.71 -35.31 14.67
CA PHE A 92 -16.58 -34.61 15.28
C PHE A 92 -15.25 -34.75 14.51
N ILE A 93 -15.16 -35.61 13.48
CA ILE A 93 -13.93 -35.81 12.69
C ILE A 93 -13.29 -34.48 12.23
N PRO A 94 -14.03 -33.50 11.66
CA PRO A 94 -13.40 -32.24 11.22
C PRO A 94 -12.71 -31.48 12.35
N LEU A 95 -13.26 -31.53 13.57
CA LEU A 95 -12.67 -30.88 14.74
C LEU A 95 -11.42 -31.64 15.22
N TRP A 96 -11.39 -32.96 15.13
CA TRP A 96 -10.19 -33.73 15.45
C TRP A 96 -9.07 -33.58 14.42
N ILE A 97 -9.40 -33.30 13.15
CA ILE A 97 -8.41 -32.90 12.15
C ILE A 97 -7.77 -31.57 12.56
N VAL A 98 -8.57 -30.60 13.05
CA VAL A 98 -8.04 -29.34 13.60
C VAL A 98 -7.09 -29.61 14.77
N ASP A 99 -7.50 -30.42 15.75
CA ASP A 99 -6.65 -30.77 16.89
C ASP A 99 -5.34 -31.44 16.44
N ALA A 100 -5.40 -32.35 15.46
CA ALA A 100 -4.22 -33.02 14.92
C ALA A 100 -3.24 -32.04 14.24
N VAL A 101 -3.77 -31.09 13.45
CA VAL A 101 -2.94 -30.03 12.83
C VAL A 101 -2.28 -29.18 13.90
N LEU A 102 -3.00 -28.77 14.94
CA LEU A 102 -2.44 -27.98 16.03
C LEU A 102 -1.34 -28.74 16.80
N ILE A 103 -1.52 -30.05 17.04
CA ILE A 103 -0.49 -30.89 17.64
C ILE A 103 0.75 -30.94 16.75
N LEU A 104 0.60 -31.16 15.44
CA LEU A 104 1.72 -31.20 14.50
C LEU A 104 2.47 -29.87 14.46
N MET A 105 1.77 -28.74 14.52
CA MET A 105 2.40 -27.42 14.59
C MET A 105 3.23 -27.24 15.87
N ILE A 106 2.71 -27.66 17.02
CA ILE A 106 3.44 -27.60 18.30
C ILE A 106 4.67 -28.53 18.29
N LEU A 107 4.53 -29.74 17.74
CA LEU A 107 5.65 -30.68 17.60
C LEU A 107 6.71 -30.16 16.64
N PHE A 108 6.32 -29.50 15.55
CA PHE A 108 7.25 -28.88 14.60
C PHE A 108 8.07 -27.75 15.27
N GLN A 109 7.45 -26.95 16.15
CA GLN A 109 8.17 -25.95 16.94
C GLN A 109 9.24 -26.57 17.87
N LEU A 110 8.99 -27.78 18.38
CA LEU A 110 9.96 -28.51 19.20
C LEU A 110 11.18 -28.98 18.39
N SER A 111 10.97 -29.36 17.13
CA SER A 111 12.02 -29.86 16.24
C SER A 111 12.95 -28.78 15.69
N ARG A 112 12.60 -27.49 15.81
CA ARG A 112 13.47 -26.40 15.35
C ARG A 112 14.72 -26.27 16.24
N PRO A 113 15.93 -26.20 15.67
CA PRO A 113 17.12 -25.83 16.44
C PRO A 113 16.94 -24.43 17.03
N VAL A 114 17.53 -24.17 18.19
CA VAL A 114 17.66 -22.80 18.71
C VAL A 114 18.80 -22.18 17.90
N GLU A 115 18.49 -21.22 17.03
CA GLU A 115 19.48 -20.55 16.19
C GLU A 115 20.37 -19.64 17.05
N ASP A 116 21.68 -19.63 16.76
CA ASP A 116 22.69 -18.89 17.53
C ASP A 116 22.59 -17.36 17.35
N ASP A 117 21.86 -16.89 16.32
CA ASP A 117 21.75 -15.46 15.94
C ASP A 117 20.87 -14.63 16.91
N ASP A 118 19.89 -15.24 17.58
CA ASP A 118 19.06 -14.54 18.60
C ASP A 118 19.81 -14.29 19.92
N LEU A 119 21.07 -14.75 20.04
CA LEU A 119 21.89 -14.63 21.25
C LEU A 119 23.03 -13.62 21.09
N THR A 120 23.42 -13.30 19.86
CA THR A 120 24.45 -12.28 19.56
C THR A 120 23.90 -10.87 19.71
N GLN A 121 22.65 -10.61 19.31
CA GLN A 121 22.03 -9.28 19.44
C GLN A 121 21.81 -8.84 20.90
N GLU A 122 21.52 -9.76 21.83
CA GLU A 122 21.38 -9.44 23.26
C GLU A 122 22.72 -9.26 23.99
N GLU A 123 23.83 -9.79 23.46
CA GLU A 123 25.16 -9.54 24.04
C GLU A 123 25.61 -8.10 23.79
N ASP A 124 25.27 -7.51 22.64
CA ASP A 124 25.60 -6.12 22.30
C ASP A 124 24.83 -5.10 23.17
N ASP A 125 23.59 -5.41 23.55
CA ASP A 125 22.77 -4.55 24.44
C ASP A 125 23.21 -4.62 25.91
N GLU A 126 23.69 -5.78 26.40
CA GLU A 126 24.20 -5.94 27.77
C GLU A 126 25.68 -5.52 27.93
N GLU A 127 26.48 -5.49 26.85
CA GLU A 127 27.88 -5.04 26.89
C GLU A 127 28.03 -3.53 27.15
N GLY A 128 26.96 -2.74 26.97
CA GLY A 128 26.91 -1.33 27.35
C GLY A 128 27.11 -1.06 28.84
N GLU A 129 26.85 -2.05 29.73
CA GLU A 129 26.85 -1.84 31.18
C GLU A 129 27.96 -2.53 31.99
N ARG A 130 28.79 -3.43 31.44
CA ARG A 130 29.88 -4.07 32.22
C ARG A 130 31.17 -4.34 31.44
N ARG A 131 32.10 -3.37 31.46
CA ARG A 131 33.52 -3.60 31.16
C ARG A 131 34.24 -4.31 32.33
N SER A 132 34.05 -5.63 32.52
CA SER A 132 34.98 -6.46 33.33
C SER A 132 34.70 -7.99 33.35
N THR A 133 34.35 -8.65 32.24
CA THR A 133 34.17 -10.13 32.25
C THR A 133 35.15 -10.84 31.32
N THR A 134 35.70 -11.97 31.78
CA THR A 134 36.65 -12.79 31.00
C THR A 134 35.95 -13.58 29.90
N ALA A 135 36.66 -13.96 28.82
CA ALA A 135 36.08 -14.68 27.68
C ALA A 135 35.38 -16.01 28.08
N ALA A 136 35.93 -16.73 29.06
CA ALA A 136 35.33 -17.96 29.58
C ALA A 136 34.02 -17.71 30.38
N GLU A 137 33.89 -16.56 31.05
CA GLU A 137 32.64 -16.18 31.73
C GLU A 137 31.55 -15.77 30.73
N ARG A 138 31.93 -15.21 29.58
CA ARG A 138 30.99 -14.88 28.49
C ARG A 138 30.44 -16.16 27.86
N GLU A 139 31.32 -17.10 27.51
CA GLU A 139 30.94 -18.38 26.90
C GLU A 139 30.05 -19.24 27.83
N SER A 140 30.35 -19.28 29.13
CA SER A 140 29.51 -19.98 30.11
C SER A 140 28.14 -19.32 30.32
N ARG A 141 28.06 -17.98 30.32
CA ARG A 141 26.78 -17.26 30.36
C ARG A 141 25.95 -17.48 29.10
N LYS A 142 26.58 -17.47 27.91
CA LYS A 142 25.92 -17.79 26.64
C LYS A 142 25.33 -19.20 26.67
N GLN A 143 26.10 -20.18 27.14
CA GLN A 143 25.63 -21.55 27.29
C GLN A 143 24.49 -21.68 28.32
N GLN A 144 24.53 -20.91 29.41
CA GLN A 144 23.46 -20.87 30.40
C GLN A 144 22.18 -20.27 29.82
N LYS A 145 22.25 -19.12 29.11
CA LYS A 145 21.11 -18.50 28.41
C LYS A 145 20.49 -19.46 27.37
N ILE A 146 21.31 -20.19 26.61
CA ILE A 146 20.84 -21.23 25.67
C ILE A 146 20.05 -22.32 26.41
N ASN A 147 20.57 -22.81 27.54
CA ASN A 147 19.92 -23.85 28.32
C ASN A 147 18.61 -23.38 28.94
N ASP A 148 18.57 -22.14 29.43
CA ASP A 148 17.36 -21.54 30.01
C ASP A 148 16.28 -21.33 28.93
N ARG A 149 16.63 -20.78 27.75
CA ARG A 149 15.70 -20.66 26.61
C ARG A 149 15.19 -22.02 26.12
N LYS A 150 16.06 -23.03 26.03
CA LYS A 150 15.65 -24.42 25.71
C LYS A 150 14.66 -24.95 26.74
N ARG A 151 14.89 -24.69 28.03
CA ARG A 151 14.00 -25.10 29.10
C ARG A 151 12.64 -24.41 29.01
N GLU A 152 12.60 -23.09 28.82
CA GLU A 152 11.36 -22.32 28.64
C GLU A 152 10.56 -22.81 27.45
N ARG A 153 11.21 -23.01 26.30
CA ARG A 153 10.57 -23.55 25.09
C ARG A 153 9.98 -24.95 25.33
N ASN A 154 10.72 -25.83 25.99
CA ASN A 154 10.25 -27.18 26.32
C ASN A 154 9.07 -27.15 27.28
N VAL A 155 9.10 -26.28 28.29
CA VAL A 155 7.99 -26.11 29.24
C VAL A 155 6.75 -25.54 28.53
N GLY A 156 6.90 -24.50 27.70
CA GLY A 156 5.81 -23.93 26.91
C GLY A 156 5.19 -24.92 25.94
N THR A 157 6.03 -25.73 25.28
CA THR A 157 5.58 -26.79 24.36
C THR A 157 4.83 -27.90 25.10
N ALA A 158 5.37 -28.39 26.21
CA ALA A 158 4.70 -29.39 27.04
C ALA A 158 3.35 -28.89 27.55
N PHE A 159 3.29 -27.62 27.97
CA PHE A 159 2.05 -26.96 28.38
C PHE A 159 1.03 -26.90 27.23
N GLY A 160 1.46 -26.51 26.03
CA GLY A 160 0.62 -26.49 24.83
C GLY A 160 0.04 -27.87 24.50
N LEU A 161 0.86 -28.92 24.54
CA LEU A 161 0.43 -30.30 24.31
C LEU A 161 -0.59 -30.78 25.34
N VAL A 162 -0.35 -30.52 26.64
CA VAL A 162 -1.29 -30.87 27.71
C VAL A 162 -2.65 -30.21 27.50
N ASN A 163 -2.68 -28.94 27.09
CA ASN A 163 -3.92 -28.22 26.83
C ASN A 163 -4.72 -28.82 25.67
N ILE A 164 -4.07 -29.12 24.55
CA ILE A 164 -4.77 -29.74 23.41
C ILE A 164 -5.26 -31.13 23.79
N LEU A 165 -4.45 -31.94 24.47
CA LEU A 165 -4.87 -33.28 24.90
C LEU A 165 -6.08 -33.23 25.84
N LEU A 166 -6.12 -32.29 26.80
CA LEU A 166 -7.28 -32.07 27.67
C LEU A 166 -8.51 -31.62 26.87
N PHE A 167 -8.33 -30.75 25.89
CA PHE A 167 -9.41 -30.27 25.04
C PHE A 167 -9.97 -31.37 24.11
N THR A 168 -9.12 -32.17 23.48
CA THR A 168 -9.52 -33.33 22.67
C THR A 168 -10.20 -34.38 23.54
N ALA A 169 -9.71 -34.65 24.76
CA ALA A 169 -10.36 -35.53 25.72
C ALA A 169 -11.78 -35.04 26.06
N PHE A 170 -11.95 -33.72 26.25
CA PHE A 170 -13.27 -33.11 26.46
C PHE A 170 -14.20 -33.35 25.25
N GLN A 171 -13.74 -33.12 24.02
CA GLN A 171 -14.52 -33.37 22.81
C GLN A 171 -14.94 -34.84 22.65
N VAL A 172 -14.03 -35.78 22.91
CA VAL A 172 -14.32 -37.23 22.83
C VAL A 172 -15.38 -37.63 23.85
N LEU A 173 -15.31 -37.08 25.07
CA LEU A 173 -16.32 -37.32 26.11
C LEU A 173 -17.68 -36.71 25.74
N ILE A 174 -17.71 -35.53 25.11
CA ILE A 174 -18.95 -34.95 24.56
C ILE A 174 -19.56 -35.87 23.50
N ALA A 175 -18.76 -36.32 22.52
CA ALA A 175 -19.24 -37.21 21.46
C ALA A 175 -19.76 -38.55 22.03
N THR A 176 -19.09 -39.08 23.05
CA THR A 176 -19.52 -40.30 23.77
C THR A 176 -20.86 -40.10 24.46
N LYS A 177 -21.04 -38.97 25.17
CA LYS A 177 -22.31 -38.63 25.82
C LYS A 177 -23.43 -38.39 24.81
N ALA A 178 -23.13 -37.73 23.70
CA ALA A 178 -24.10 -37.41 22.65
C ALA A 178 -24.62 -38.65 21.91
N ASN A 179 -23.83 -39.73 21.85
CA ASN A 179 -24.25 -41.04 21.33
C ASN A 179 -25.14 -41.84 22.31
N ASP A 180 -25.55 -41.25 23.43
CA ASP A 180 -26.44 -41.86 24.42
C ASP A 180 -25.88 -43.13 25.10
N TYR A 181 -24.55 -43.23 25.20
CA TYR A 181 -23.94 -44.20 26.10
C TYR A 181 -24.27 -43.79 27.55
N ASN A 182 -25.28 -44.45 28.13
CA ASN A 182 -25.80 -44.21 29.49
C ASN A 182 -24.77 -44.25 30.62
N ASN A 183 -23.52 -44.62 30.34
CA ASN A 183 -22.47 -44.83 31.34
C ASN A 183 -21.67 -43.56 31.69
N VAL A 184 -21.83 -42.44 30.96
CA VAL A 184 -21.07 -41.21 31.21
C VAL A 184 -22.00 -40.09 31.70
N THR A 185 -21.71 -39.50 32.85
CA THR A 185 -22.40 -38.31 33.40
C THR A 185 -21.81 -37.03 32.83
N ALA A 186 -22.58 -35.93 32.74
CA ALA A 186 -22.04 -34.64 32.30
C ALA A 186 -20.91 -34.17 33.23
N SER A 187 -21.03 -34.47 34.52
CA SER A 187 -19.96 -34.25 35.50
C SER A 187 -18.62 -34.88 35.09
N GLN A 188 -18.63 -36.12 34.58
CA GLN A 188 -17.44 -36.79 34.06
C GLN A 188 -16.96 -36.18 32.73
N VAL A 189 -17.89 -35.76 31.86
CA VAL A 189 -17.55 -35.10 30.60
C VAL A 189 -16.76 -33.81 30.86
N PHE A 190 -17.16 -33.00 31.83
CA PHE A 190 -16.53 -31.70 32.10
C PHE A 190 -15.20 -31.77 32.89
N ILE A 191 -14.76 -32.94 33.38
CA ILE A 191 -13.50 -33.06 34.15
C ILE A 191 -12.30 -32.45 33.41
N PRO A 192 -12.01 -32.81 32.13
CA PRO A 192 -10.86 -32.23 31.43
C PRO A 192 -10.98 -30.72 31.25
N TYR A 193 -12.21 -30.22 31.03
CA TYR A 193 -12.48 -28.79 30.89
C TYR A 193 -12.23 -28.03 32.21
N PHE A 194 -12.62 -28.57 33.37
CA PHE A 194 -12.35 -27.93 34.65
C PHE A 194 -10.86 -27.96 35.03
N ILE A 195 -10.15 -29.03 34.68
CA ILE A 195 -8.68 -29.08 34.84
C ILE A 195 -8.05 -27.97 33.99
N LEU A 196 -8.46 -27.85 32.73
CA LEU A 196 -7.99 -26.81 31.81
C LEU A 196 -8.25 -25.40 32.34
N GLU A 197 -9.49 -25.11 32.76
CA GLU A 197 -9.83 -23.80 33.36
C GLU A 197 -9.07 -23.53 34.66
N GLY A 198 -8.88 -24.55 35.50
CA GLY A 198 -8.11 -24.45 36.74
C GLY A 198 -6.65 -24.06 36.50
N ILE A 199 -6.00 -24.69 35.51
CA ILE A 199 -4.64 -24.34 35.09
C ILE A 199 -4.58 -22.87 34.64
N PHE A 200 -5.48 -22.44 33.76
CA PHE A 200 -5.52 -21.05 33.29
C PHE A 200 -5.81 -20.05 34.41
N PHE A 201 -6.63 -20.44 35.39
CA PHE A 201 -6.95 -19.60 36.54
C PHE A 201 -5.73 -19.41 37.46
N LEU A 202 -4.98 -20.48 37.73
CA LEU A 202 -3.75 -20.43 38.52
C LEU A 202 -2.68 -19.56 37.86
N LEU A 203 -2.51 -19.67 36.54
CA LEU A 203 -1.58 -18.83 35.78
C LEU A 203 -1.99 -17.35 35.83
N ALA A 204 -3.29 -17.05 35.70
CA ALA A 204 -3.80 -15.68 35.83
C ALA A 204 -3.53 -15.08 37.22
N ILE A 205 -3.73 -15.87 38.28
CA ILE A 205 -3.40 -15.45 39.66
C ILE A 205 -1.91 -15.20 39.80
N TYR A 206 -1.07 -16.11 39.29
CA TYR A 206 0.38 -15.96 39.37
C TYR A 206 0.85 -14.67 38.67
N GLY A 207 0.36 -14.41 37.46
CA GLY A 207 0.65 -13.17 36.73
C GLY A 207 0.19 -11.92 37.49
N LEU A 208 -0.98 -11.98 38.12
CA LEU A 208 -1.48 -10.87 38.96
C LEU A 208 -0.61 -10.65 40.21
N ILE A 209 -0.15 -11.71 40.86
CA ILE A 209 0.78 -11.62 42.01
C ILE A 209 2.08 -10.95 41.59
N LEU A 210 2.63 -11.31 40.43
CA LEU A 210 3.84 -10.66 39.89
C LEU A 210 3.59 -9.18 39.59
N ALA A 211 2.46 -8.85 38.94
CA ALA A 211 2.09 -7.46 38.64
C ALA A 211 1.90 -6.61 39.91
N LEU A 212 1.42 -7.20 41.00
CA LEU A 212 1.29 -6.51 42.28
C LEU A 212 2.60 -6.40 43.08
N LYS A 213 3.59 -7.22 42.75
CA LYS A 213 4.93 -7.22 43.37
C LYS A 213 5.98 -6.42 42.58
N SER A 214 5.62 -5.89 41.41
CA SER A 214 6.56 -5.14 40.58
C SER A 214 6.98 -3.81 41.24
N PRO A 215 8.21 -3.34 40.99
CA PRO A 215 8.67 -2.03 41.46
C PRO A 215 7.77 -0.94 40.85
N GLY A 216 7.16 -0.11 41.71
CA GLY A 216 6.13 0.88 41.35
C GLY A 216 4.70 0.48 41.72
N ALA A 217 4.41 -0.80 41.98
CA ALA A 217 3.07 -1.24 42.38
C ALA A 217 2.65 -0.72 43.77
N ALA A 218 3.61 -0.35 44.64
CA ALA A 218 3.32 0.18 45.97
C ALA A 218 2.55 1.52 45.92
N GLU A 219 2.87 2.38 44.93
CA GLU A 219 2.35 3.75 44.81
C GLU A 219 0.95 3.82 44.16
N VAL A 220 0.48 2.72 43.57
CA VAL A 220 -0.80 2.67 42.87
C VAL A 220 -1.98 2.65 43.85
N PRO A 221 -3.03 3.48 43.64
CA PRO A 221 -4.22 3.50 44.48
C PRO A 221 -4.91 2.13 44.61
N LEU A 222 -5.49 1.84 45.79
CA LEU A 222 -6.18 0.58 46.07
C LEU A 222 -7.29 0.27 45.05
N LYS A 223 -8.03 1.29 44.61
CA LYS A 223 -9.08 1.14 43.60
C LYS A 223 -8.52 0.57 42.30
N THR A 224 -7.41 1.09 41.81
CA THR A 224 -6.78 0.62 40.57
C THR A 224 -6.24 -0.80 40.72
N LYS A 225 -5.74 -1.17 41.90
CA LYS A 225 -5.34 -2.55 42.21
C LYS A 225 -6.52 -3.51 42.18
N LEU A 226 -7.66 -3.11 42.76
CA LEU A 226 -8.91 -3.89 42.73
C LEU A 226 -9.48 -4.01 41.31
N ASP A 227 -9.45 -2.92 40.53
CA ASP A 227 -9.86 -2.93 39.13
C ASP A 227 -8.98 -3.90 38.32
N LEU A 228 -7.66 -3.90 38.55
CA LEU A 228 -6.72 -4.84 37.91
C LEU A 228 -7.05 -6.31 38.23
N VAL A 229 -7.30 -6.62 39.51
CA VAL A 229 -7.68 -7.96 39.96
C VAL A 229 -9.01 -8.39 39.31
N PHE A 230 -10.00 -7.50 39.32
CA PHE A 230 -11.31 -7.76 38.76
C PHE A 230 -11.24 -8.01 37.26
N GLU A 231 -10.56 -7.15 36.50
CA GLU A 231 -10.41 -7.30 35.06
C GLU A 231 -9.60 -8.57 34.69
N GLY A 232 -8.61 -8.94 35.51
CA GLY A 232 -7.82 -10.16 35.31
C GLY A 232 -8.58 -11.47 35.54
N LEU A 233 -9.56 -11.49 36.47
CA LEU A 233 -10.20 -12.73 36.91
C LEU A 233 -11.68 -12.87 36.51
N TRP A 234 -12.40 -11.77 36.28
CA TRP A 234 -13.86 -11.79 36.04
C TRP A 234 -14.29 -12.78 34.95
N TRP A 235 -13.61 -12.77 33.79
CA TRP A 235 -13.98 -13.63 32.68
C TRP A 235 -13.82 -15.13 33.01
N LYS A 236 -12.83 -15.48 33.82
CA LYS A 236 -12.64 -16.86 34.29
C LYS A 236 -13.79 -17.30 35.19
N PHE A 237 -14.24 -16.43 36.09
CA PHE A 237 -15.43 -16.70 36.92
C PHE A 237 -16.70 -16.87 36.09
N VAL A 238 -16.93 -16.01 35.09
CA VAL A 238 -18.08 -16.11 34.19
C VAL A 238 -18.08 -17.44 33.43
N ARG A 239 -16.93 -17.85 32.88
CA ARG A 239 -16.80 -19.12 32.15
C ARG A 239 -16.97 -20.34 33.06
N LEU A 240 -16.40 -20.30 34.26
CA LEU A 240 -16.54 -21.38 35.24
C LEU A 240 -18.00 -21.52 35.69
N ALA A 241 -18.67 -20.41 36.01
CA ALA A 241 -20.08 -20.40 36.38
C ALA A 241 -20.96 -20.96 35.26
N LEU A 242 -20.72 -20.54 34.01
CA LEU A 242 -21.43 -21.06 32.85
C LEU A 242 -21.26 -22.59 32.69
N ALA A 243 -20.02 -23.07 32.78
CA ALA A 243 -19.74 -24.50 32.65
C ALA A 243 -20.42 -25.33 33.75
N ILE A 244 -20.41 -24.85 34.99
CA ILE A 244 -21.12 -25.50 36.11
C ILE A 244 -22.62 -25.53 35.86
N LEU A 245 -23.24 -24.43 35.43
CA LEU A 245 -24.67 -24.37 35.15
C LEU A 245 -25.05 -25.32 33.99
N ILE A 246 -24.27 -25.36 32.91
CA ILE A 246 -24.49 -26.29 31.79
C ILE A 246 -24.39 -27.74 32.29
N MET A 247 -23.32 -28.08 33.02
CA MET A 247 -23.12 -29.42 33.57
C MET A 247 -24.30 -29.87 34.44
N LEU A 248 -24.72 -29.04 35.39
CA LEU A 248 -25.86 -29.32 36.28
C LEU A 248 -27.16 -29.46 35.48
N ARG A 249 -27.36 -28.65 34.43
CA ARG A 249 -28.56 -28.71 33.60
C ARG A 249 -28.62 -29.98 32.77
N VAL A 250 -27.51 -30.37 32.15
CA VAL A 250 -27.40 -31.58 31.32
C VAL A 250 -27.64 -32.83 32.17
N ASP A 251 -27.09 -32.88 33.39
CA ASP A 251 -27.35 -33.96 34.36
C ASP A 251 -28.73 -33.86 35.04
N LYS A 252 -29.60 -32.93 34.60
CA LYS A 252 -30.95 -32.68 35.12
C LYS A 252 -31.01 -32.41 36.63
N LYS A 253 -29.91 -31.95 37.24
CA LYS A 253 -29.82 -31.54 38.65
C LYS A 253 -30.56 -30.22 38.90
N ILE A 254 -30.61 -29.35 37.88
CA ILE A 254 -31.40 -28.12 37.87
C ILE A 254 -32.44 -28.19 36.75
N THR A 255 -33.62 -27.60 36.98
CA THR A 255 -34.79 -27.66 36.08
C THR A 255 -35.16 -26.31 35.45
N CYS A 256 -34.32 -25.29 35.61
CA CYS A 256 -34.54 -23.97 35.02
C CYS A 256 -34.45 -23.98 33.48
N SER A 257 -34.94 -22.92 32.83
CA SER A 257 -34.81 -22.75 31.38
C SER A 257 -33.36 -22.57 30.96
N TRP A 258 -33.04 -22.94 29.71
CA TRP A 258 -31.70 -22.72 29.17
C TRP A 258 -31.33 -21.24 29.07
N GLY A 259 -32.33 -20.34 28.98
CA GLY A 259 -32.10 -18.90 29.11
C GLY A 259 -31.48 -18.51 30.45
N ILE A 260 -31.86 -19.16 31.55
CA ILE A 260 -31.28 -18.93 32.89
C ILE A 260 -29.85 -19.48 32.95
N VAL A 261 -29.60 -20.63 32.33
CA VAL A 261 -28.25 -21.23 32.26
C VAL A 261 -27.25 -20.31 31.56
N PHE A 262 -27.68 -19.53 30.56
CA PHE A 262 -26.84 -18.59 29.82
C PHE A 262 -26.73 -17.19 30.45
N ILE A 263 -27.30 -16.92 31.64
CA ILE A 263 -27.15 -15.64 32.35
C ILE A 263 -25.71 -15.13 32.43
N PRO A 264 -24.69 -15.97 32.73
CA PRO A 264 -23.30 -15.49 32.76
C PRO A 264 -22.85 -14.82 31.45
N LEU A 265 -23.34 -15.28 30.29
CA LEU A 265 -23.03 -14.67 29.00
C LEU A 265 -23.73 -13.32 28.82
N TYR A 266 -25.00 -13.20 29.24
CA TYR A 266 -25.71 -11.92 29.22
C TYR A 266 -25.06 -10.87 30.13
N LEU A 267 -24.54 -11.29 31.29
CA LEU A 267 -23.80 -10.41 32.21
C LEU A 267 -22.50 -9.88 31.59
N ALA A 268 -21.82 -10.67 30.75
CA ALA A 268 -20.65 -10.21 30.02
C ALA A 268 -21.01 -9.09 29.03
N GLY A 269 -22.13 -9.23 28.30
CA GLY A 269 -22.64 -8.18 27.42
C GLY A 269 -23.03 -6.91 28.17
N LEU A 270 -23.73 -7.06 29.29
CA LEU A 270 -24.09 -5.93 30.14
C LEU A 270 -22.86 -5.19 30.66
N LYS A 271 -21.82 -5.91 31.10
CA LYS A 271 -20.54 -5.30 31.52
C LYS A 271 -19.96 -4.44 30.39
N TYR A 272 -19.95 -4.94 29.16
CA TYR A 272 -19.39 -4.23 28.02
C TYR A 272 -20.18 -2.96 27.67
N ILE A 273 -21.52 -3.04 27.69
CA ILE A 273 -22.40 -1.86 27.51
C ILE A 273 -22.10 -0.81 28.59
N VAL A 274 -21.99 -1.23 29.85
CA VAL A 274 -21.66 -0.33 30.96
C VAL A 274 -20.29 0.32 30.74
N GLN A 275 -19.28 -0.44 30.31
CA GLN A 275 -17.95 0.09 30.00
C GLN A 275 -17.99 1.13 28.87
N LEU A 276 -18.73 0.89 27.78
CA LEU A 276 -18.90 1.86 26.70
C LEU A 276 -19.58 3.15 27.17
N VAL A 277 -20.65 3.04 27.96
CA VAL A 277 -21.38 4.20 28.50
C VAL A 277 -20.52 5.00 29.50
N LEU A 278 -19.82 4.31 30.41
CA LEU A 278 -18.92 4.95 31.36
C LEU A 278 -17.71 5.58 30.66
N GLY A 279 -17.19 4.92 29.62
CA GLY A 279 -16.14 5.43 28.75
C GLY A 279 -16.58 6.72 28.08
N TYR A 280 -17.72 6.72 27.39
CA TYR A 280 -18.28 7.91 26.74
C TYR A 280 -18.47 9.07 27.73
N ARG A 281 -19.01 8.80 28.93
CA ARG A 281 -19.17 9.80 29.99
C ARG A 281 -17.83 10.33 30.50
N ARG A 282 -16.79 9.49 30.58
CA ARG A 282 -15.45 9.89 30.99
C ARG A 282 -14.81 10.83 29.97
N PHE A 283 -14.88 10.48 28.68
CA PHE A 283 -14.40 11.34 27.59
C PHE A 283 -15.17 12.66 27.51
N SER A 284 -16.49 12.63 27.78
CA SER A 284 -17.33 13.84 27.79
C SER A 284 -16.96 14.85 28.89
N LYS A 285 -16.23 14.44 29.93
CA LYS A 285 -15.78 15.30 31.03
C LYS A 285 -14.38 15.88 30.81
N MET A 286 -13.67 15.49 29.75
CA MET A 286 -12.33 16.02 29.47
C MET A 286 -12.38 17.42 28.90
N GLN A 287 -11.44 18.26 29.33
CA GLN A 287 -11.33 19.67 28.93
C GLN A 287 -10.71 19.84 27.53
N ASN A 288 -9.84 18.91 27.11
CA ASN A 288 -9.24 18.94 25.78
C ASN A 288 -10.28 18.50 24.72
N LEU A 289 -10.55 19.41 23.76
CA LEU A 289 -11.59 19.22 22.75
C LEU A 289 -11.27 18.09 21.76
N GLU A 290 -10.02 17.98 21.30
CA GLU A 290 -9.60 16.92 20.38
C GLU A 290 -9.68 15.54 21.04
N MET A 291 -9.12 15.39 22.24
CA MET A 291 -9.18 14.11 22.98
C MET A 291 -10.63 13.72 23.32
N ARG A 292 -11.49 14.71 23.60
CA ARG A 292 -12.91 14.46 23.82
C ARG A 292 -13.59 13.97 22.54
N GLN A 293 -13.37 14.62 21.41
CA GLN A 293 -13.98 14.21 20.13
C GLN A 293 -13.49 12.84 19.68
N GLN A 294 -12.17 12.59 19.70
CA GLN A 294 -11.59 11.29 19.33
C GLN A 294 -12.08 10.17 20.25
N GLY A 295 -12.06 10.38 21.56
CA GLY A 295 -12.51 9.38 22.52
C GLY A 295 -14.01 9.10 22.45
N GLN A 296 -14.84 10.13 22.19
CA GLN A 296 -16.27 9.96 21.95
C GLN A 296 -16.52 9.18 20.66
N ALA A 297 -15.84 9.52 19.56
CA ALA A 297 -15.92 8.81 18.30
C ALA A 297 -15.53 7.33 18.46
N LEU A 298 -14.46 7.04 19.20
CA LEU A 298 -14.02 5.68 19.50
C LEU A 298 -15.07 4.88 20.28
N MET A 299 -15.66 5.49 21.32
CA MET A 299 -16.72 4.83 22.11
C MET A 299 -18.01 4.62 21.28
N ILE A 300 -18.35 5.55 20.39
CA ILE A 300 -19.48 5.41 19.46
C ILE A 300 -19.20 4.28 18.47
N ALA A 301 -18.01 4.25 17.85
CA ALA A 301 -17.60 3.19 16.94
C ALA A 301 -17.61 1.82 17.63
N GLY A 302 -17.05 1.72 18.85
CA GLY A 302 -17.12 0.52 19.68
C GLY A 302 -18.56 0.11 20.00
N GLY A 303 -19.46 1.07 20.22
CA GLY A 303 -20.90 0.83 20.36
C GLY A 303 -21.54 0.26 19.10
N VAL A 304 -21.23 0.80 17.92
CA VAL A 304 -21.72 0.28 16.63
C VAL A 304 -21.24 -1.17 16.41
N VAL A 305 -19.95 -1.43 16.63
CA VAL A 305 -19.39 -2.79 16.53
C VAL A 305 -20.05 -3.74 17.51
N PHE A 306 -20.24 -3.31 18.78
CA PHE A 306 -20.92 -4.12 19.78
C PHE A 306 -22.38 -4.42 19.39
N VAL A 307 -23.10 -3.48 18.76
CA VAL A 307 -24.45 -3.73 18.27
C VAL A 307 -24.46 -4.77 17.15
N ILE A 308 -23.55 -4.65 16.18
CA ILE A 308 -23.48 -5.57 15.03
C ILE A 308 -23.07 -6.98 15.49
N VAL A 309 -21.94 -7.10 16.19
CA VAL A 309 -21.40 -8.38 16.66
C VAL A 309 -22.28 -8.96 17.77
N GLY A 310 -22.72 -8.12 18.71
CA GLY A 310 -23.62 -8.51 19.78
C GLY A 310 -24.96 -9.01 19.24
N ALA A 311 -25.53 -8.39 18.20
CA ALA A 311 -26.74 -8.89 17.56
C ALA A 311 -26.55 -10.33 17.07
N LEU A 312 -25.43 -10.66 16.44
CA LEU A 312 -25.14 -12.03 15.99
C LEU A 312 -24.94 -13.00 17.16
N VAL A 313 -24.10 -12.63 18.15
CA VAL A 313 -23.76 -13.50 19.28
C VAL A 313 -24.95 -13.74 20.21
N TYR A 314 -25.68 -12.69 20.60
CA TYR A 314 -26.82 -12.83 21.51
C TYR A 314 -28.06 -13.42 20.82
N SER A 315 -28.21 -13.23 19.51
CA SER A 315 -29.22 -13.99 18.73
C SER A 315 -28.92 -15.49 18.73
N LEU A 316 -27.65 -15.88 18.55
CA LEU A 316 -27.24 -17.29 18.67
C LEU A 316 -27.57 -17.86 20.05
N ILE A 317 -27.17 -17.16 21.12
CA ILE A 317 -27.42 -17.62 22.50
C ILE A 317 -28.93 -17.77 22.74
N GLY A 318 -29.74 -16.81 22.31
CA GLY A 318 -31.21 -16.85 22.43
C GLY A 318 -31.85 -18.00 21.63
N LEU A 319 -31.44 -18.18 20.37
CA LEU A 319 -31.94 -19.28 19.53
C LEU A 319 -31.51 -20.65 20.06
N LEU A 320 -30.29 -20.76 20.59
CA LEU A 320 -29.78 -21.98 21.21
C LEU A 320 -30.56 -22.31 22.48
N ALA A 321 -30.78 -21.33 23.35
CA ALA A 321 -31.61 -21.49 24.54
C ALA A 321 -33.01 -21.99 24.18
N ALA A 322 -33.66 -21.32 23.22
CA ALA A 322 -34.99 -21.70 22.76
C ALA A 322 -35.03 -23.12 22.19
N LYS A 323 -34.02 -23.52 21.40
CA LYS A 323 -33.92 -24.89 20.86
C LYS A 323 -33.73 -25.93 21.96
N LEU A 324 -32.86 -25.66 22.94
CA LEU A 324 -32.60 -26.57 24.05
C LEU A 324 -33.79 -26.67 25.04
N ASP A 325 -34.64 -25.64 25.12
CA ASP A 325 -35.92 -25.68 25.84
C ASP A 325 -37.04 -26.42 25.05
N GLY A 326 -36.77 -26.92 23.85
CA GLY A 326 -37.68 -27.77 23.08
C GLY A 326 -38.42 -27.09 21.93
N ASN A 327 -38.09 -25.84 21.58
CA ASN A 327 -38.71 -25.19 20.42
C ASN A 327 -38.36 -25.91 19.09
N PRO A 328 -39.27 -25.94 18.11
CA PRO A 328 -39.14 -26.74 16.89
C PRO A 328 -38.19 -26.14 15.83
N TYR A 329 -37.33 -25.19 16.19
CA TYR A 329 -36.37 -24.60 15.26
C TYR A 329 -35.37 -25.65 14.76
N GLY A 330 -35.00 -25.62 13.48
CA GLY A 330 -33.86 -26.42 13.01
C GLY A 330 -32.55 -25.91 13.61
N ALA A 331 -31.64 -26.80 14.00
CA ALA A 331 -30.28 -26.48 14.42
C ALA A 331 -29.53 -25.67 13.35
N SER A 332 -29.81 -25.95 12.07
CA SER A 332 -29.35 -25.13 10.95
C SER A 332 -29.73 -23.64 11.06
N ARG A 333 -30.94 -23.31 11.54
CA ARG A 333 -31.35 -21.92 11.77
C ARG A 333 -30.69 -21.28 12.99
N VAL A 334 -30.49 -22.07 14.05
CA VAL A 334 -29.80 -21.62 15.27
C VAL A 334 -28.37 -21.19 14.96
N LEU A 335 -27.68 -21.89 14.04
CA LEU A 335 -26.28 -21.64 13.70
C LEU A 335 -26.06 -20.57 12.61
N ILE A 336 -27.11 -19.98 12.03
CA ILE A 336 -26.98 -18.92 11.00
C ILE A 336 -26.02 -17.80 11.44
N PRO A 337 -26.11 -17.23 12.66
CA PRO A 337 -25.19 -16.18 13.07
C PRO A 337 -23.72 -16.62 13.08
N VAL A 338 -23.45 -17.89 13.45
CA VAL A 338 -22.09 -18.45 13.45
C VAL A 338 -21.59 -18.63 12.03
N PHE A 339 -22.42 -19.11 11.11
CA PHE A 339 -22.04 -19.25 9.70
C PHE A 339 -21.74 -17.90 9.05
N ILE A 340 -22.48 -16.84 9.38
CA ILE A 340 -22.18 -15.48 8.91
C ILE A 340 -20.79 -15.05 9.39
N VAL A 341 -20.51 -15.18 10.69
CA VAL A 341 -19.20 -14.80 11.26
C VAL A 341 -18.07 -15.62 10.65
N LEU A 342 -18.20 -16.95 10.59
CA LEU A 342 -17.17 -17.83 10.02
C LEU A 342 -16.96 -17.58 8.52
N SER A 343 -18.01 -17.24 7.77
CA SER A 343 -17.89 -16.92 6.34
C SER A 343 -17.16 -15.60 6.12
N ILE A 344 -17.42 -14.58 6.95
CA ILE A 344 -16.66 -13.33 6.92
C ILE A 344 -15.18 -13.61 7.26
N MET A 345 -14.91 -14.39 8.31
CA MET A 345 -13.54 -14.73 8.71
C MET A 345 -12.81 -15.51 7.61
N LEU A 346 -13.48 -16.48 6.98
CA LEU A 346 -12.94 -17.25 5.86
C LEU A 346 -12.65 -16.36 4.65
N CYS A 347 -13.54 -15.43 4.32
CA CYS A 347 -13.35 -14.44 3.25
C CYS A 347 -12.13 -13.55 3.53
N CYS A 348 -12.01 -13.08 4.78
CA CYS A 348 -10.87 -12.28 5.21
C CYS A 348 -9.55 -13.06 5.15
N SER A 349 -9.50 -14.30 5.65
CA SER A 349 -8.28 -15.11 5.69
C SER A 349 -7.88 -15.70 4.33
N GLY A 350 -8.84 -15.95 3.45
CA GLY A 350 -8.61 -16.63 2.17
C GLY A 350 -8.43 -15.71 0.96
N CYS A 351 -8.95 -14.47 1.02
CA CYS A 351 -8.94 -13.56 -0.12
C CYS A 351 -8.47 -12.16 0.27
N CYS A 352 -9.09 -11.51 1.26
CA CYS A 352 -8.83 -10.09 1.50
C CYS A 352 -7.47 -9.81 2.15
N LEU A 353 -7.07 -10.53 3.21
CA LEU A 353 -5.78 -10.29 3.87
C LEU A 353 -4.58 -10.71 3.02
N PRO A 354 -4.56 -11.88 2.36
CA PRO A 354 -3.47 -12.23 1.45
C PRO A 354 -3.33 -11.24 0.29
N CYS A 355 -4.44 -10.74 -0.26
CA CYS A 355 -4.41 -9.70 -1.30
C CYS A 355 -3.98 -8.33 -0.75
N MET A 356 -4.42 -7.96 0.46
CA MET A 356 -3.97 -6.73 1.13
C MET A 356 -2.51 -6.79 1.56
N LEU A 357 -2.00 -7.97 1.91
CA LEU A 357 -0.59 -8.16 2.27
C LEU A 357 0.32 -8.28 1.05
N LEU A 358 -0.16 -8.85 -0.06
CA LEU A 358 0.53 -8.73 -1.35
C LEU A 358 0.54 -7.28 -1.84
N ALA A 359 -0.53 -6.52 -1.58
CA ALA A 359 -0.56 -5.09 -1.83
C ALA A 359 0.33 -4.31 -0.85
N SER A 360 0.37 -4.69 0.44
CA SER A 360 1.19 -4.00 1.44
C SER A 360 2.67 -4.34 1.32
N ALA A 361 3.04 -5.57 0.92
CA ALA A 361 4.41 -5.93 0.59
C ALA A 361 4.87 -5.27 -0.73
N ALA A 362 3.93 -4.87 -1.59
CA ALA A 362 4.20 -3.99 -2.73
C ALA A 362 4.24 -2.50 -2.33
N ASP A 363 3.62 -2.10 -1.22
CA ASP A 363 3.59 -0.72 -0.68
C ASP A 363 4.66 -0.45 0.41
N GLU A 364 5.30 -1.46 0.99
CA GLU A 364 6.24 -1.30 2.12
C GLU A 364 7.64 -0.78 1.73
N ASP A 365 7.82 -0.29 0.50
CA ASP A 365 8.90 0.66 0.17
C ASP A 365 8.50 2.14 0.38
N MET A 366 7.31 2.41 0.94
CA MET A 366 6.94 3.76 1.40
C MET A 366 6.20 3.72 2.73
N ASN A 367 6.94 3.85 3.83
CA ASN A 367 6.65 4.78 4.94
C ASN A 367 7.47 4.37 6.18
N ASP A 368 8.67 4.94 6.32
CA ASP A 368 9.21 5.26 7.64
C ASP A 368 9.19 6.79 7.75
N ASP A 369 8.18 7.33 8.44
CA ASP A 369 8.33 8.54 9.22
C ASP A 369 7.15 8.71 10.19
N GLY A 370 7.48 9.09 11.42
CA GLY A 370 6.57 9.23 12.55
C GLY A 370 5.49 10.32 12.42
N PRO A 371 4.70 10.55 13.49
CA PRO A 371 3.37 11.12 13.37
C PRO A 371 3.41 12.64 13.18
N GLN A 372 3.07 13.10 11.98
CA GLN A 372 2.35 14.36 11.80
C GLN A 372 1.19 14.21 10.82
N VAL A 373 -0.01 14.34 11.37
CA VAL A 373 -1.26 14.51 10.66
C VAL A 373 -1.20 15.77 9.80
N ARG A 374 -1.19 15.62 8.47
CA ARG A 374 -1.78 16.60 7.54
C ARG A 374 -2.63 15.89 6.51
N LEU A 375 -3.88 16.32 6.46
CA LEU A 375 -4.99 15.76 5.70
C LEU A 375 -4.67 15.74 4.20
N VAL A 376 -4.23 14.60 3.70
CA VAL A 376 -4.29 14.25 2.28
C VAL A 376 -5.76 13.96 1.98
N SER A 377 -6.37 14.66 1.02
CA SER A 377 -7.65 14.21 0.48
C SER A 377 -7.38 12.99 -0.41
N PRO A 378 -7.90 11.80 -0.10
CA PRO A 378 -7.68 10.56 -0.86
C PRO A 378 -8.43 10.53 -2.22
N ASN A 379 -8.86 11.69 -2.72
CA ASN A 379 -9.89 11.81 -3.77
C ASN A 379 -9.42 12.49 -5.08
N LEU A 380 -8.13 12.79 -5.27
CA LEU A 380 -7.64 13.23 -6.58
C LEU A 380 -6.86 12.10 -7.26
N ARG A 381 -7.40 11.55 -8.36
CA ARG A 381 -6.65 10.65 -9.24
C ARG A 381 -6.18 11.47 -10.44
N ILE A 382 -4.88 11.46 -10.68
CA ILE A 382 -4.33 12.00 -11.92
C ILE A 382 -4.30 10.84 -12.90
N GLU A 383 -5.26 10.81 -13.82
CA GLU A 383 -5.20 9.92 -14.97
C GLU A 383 -4.28 10.54 -16.01
N GLN A 384 -3.04 10.09 -16.11
CA GLN A 384 -2.25 10.40 -17.29
C GLN A 384 -2.66 9.47 -18.42
N HIS A 385 -3.60 9.93 -19.26
CA HIS A 385 -3.95 9.15 -20.43
C HIS A 385 -2.86 9.24 -21.49
N ARG A 386 -2.34 8.07 -21.87
CA ARG A 386 -1.64 7.80 -23.15
C ARG A 386 -0.38 8.60 -23.32
N ALA A 387 0.45 8.46 -22.30
CA ALA A 387 1.80 8.89 -22.34
C ALA A 387 2.63 7.91 -23.18
N GLU A 388 3.34 8.42 -24.19
CA GLU A 388 4.31 7.61 -24.92
C GLU A 388 5.35 7.06 -23.93
N SER A 389 5.61 5.76 -24.03
CA SER A 389 6.79 5.11 -23.48
C SER A 389 7.74 4.86 -24.65
N THR A 390 8.80 5.65 -24.73
CA THR A 390 9.82 5.53 -25.78
C THR A 390 11.07 4.89 -25.22
N MET A 391 11.79 4.16 -26.05
CA MET A 391 13.19 3.84 -25.82
C MET A 391 14.07 4.85 -26.56
N ASN A 392 14.88 5.60 -25.84
CA ASN A 392 15.82 6.56 -26.44
C ASN A 392 17.15 5.86 -26.73
N ASP A 393 17.49 5.72 -28.01
CA ASP A 393 18.76 5.15 -28.46
C ASP A 393 19.76 6.27 -28.73
N PHE A 394 20.80 6.39 -27.91
CA PHE A 394 21.84 7.40 -28.08
C PHE A 394 23.04 6.84 -28.83
N TYR A 395 23.42 7.53 -29.91
CA TYR A 395 24.60 7.24 -30.70
C TYR A 395 25.54 8.46 -30.68
N VAL A 396 26.72 8.30 -30.09
CA VAL A 396 27.73 9.36 -30.05
C VAL A 396 28.60 9.29 -31.32
N VAL A 397 28.40 10.24 -32.23
CA VAL A 397 29.04 10.29 -33.56
C VAL A 397 30.03 11.47 -33.65
N PRO A 398 31.01 11.46 -34.57
CA PRO A 398 31.87 12.62 -34.81
C PRO A 398 31.04 13.86 -35.20
N HIS A 399 30.23 13.73 -36.25
CA HIS A 399 29.28 14.71 -36.76
C HIS A 399 27.94 14.03 -37.10
N ILE A 400 26.87 14.82 -37.23
CA ILE A 400 25.56 14.30 -37.64
C ILE A 400 25.65 13.72 -39.04
N VAL A 401 25.18 12.48 -39.21
CA VAL A 401 25.30 11.74 -40.48
C VAL A 401 24.63 12.48 -41.64
N ARG A 402 25.31 12.53 -42.78
CA ARG A 402 24.78 13.12 -44.01
C ARG A 402 24.19 12.05 -44.93
N SER A 403 23.36 12.48 -45.88
CA SER A 403 22.79 11.57 -46.89
C SER A 403 23.90 10.84 -47.67
N GLY A 404 23.84 9.50 -47.70
CA GLY A 404 24.82 8.64 -48.37
C GLY A 404 26.11 8.39 -47.58
N GLU A 405 26.22 8.96 -46.38
CA GLU A 405 27.37 8.78 -45.50
C GLU A 405 27.14 7.63 -44.51
N THR A 406 28.19 6.88 -44.21
CA THR A 406 28.22 5.85 -43.17
C THR A 406 29.34 6.16 -42.20
N ILE A 407 29.02 6.38 -40.93
CA ILE A 407 29.99 6.68 -39.87
C ILE A 407 29.84 5.72 -38.70
N PRO A 408 30.94 5.35 -38.02
CA PRO A 408 30.87 4.56 -36.80
C PRO A 408 30.44 5.43 -35.61
N SER A 409 29.56 4.89 -34.77
CA SER A 409 29.32 5.45 -33.44
C SER A 409 30.46 5.08 -32.48
N SER A 410 30.81 5.99 -31.58
CA SER A 410 31.80 5.78 -30.52
C SER A 410 31.20 5.30 -29.20
N SER A 411 29.89 5.44 -29.03
CA SER A 411 29.15 4.93 -27.87
C SER A 411 27.71 4.64 -28.27
N TYR A 412 27.10 3.65 -27.61
CA TYR A 412 25.68 3.34 -27.71
C TYR A 412 25.11 3.16 -26.31
N SER A 413 24.00 3.83 -26.02
CA SER A 413 23.23 3.63 -24.79
C SER A 413 21.73 3.71 -25.06
N VAL A 414 20.95 3.05 -24.23
CA VAL A 414 19.48 3.10 -24.25
C VAL A 414 19.00 3.66 -22.93
N SER A 415 18.06 4.61 -22.96
CA SER A 415 17.38 5.09 -21.75
C SER A 415 15.89 5.22 -21.94
N ALA A 416 15.14 5.19 -20.82
CA ALA A 416 13.70 5.34 -20.87
C ALA A 416 13.36 6.78 -21.23
N GLY A 417 12.39 6.93 -22.12
CA GLY A 417 11.96 8.21 -22.67
C GLY A 417 10.47 8.25 -22.95
N GLY A 418 10.10 9.26 -23.73
CA GLY A 418 8.71 9.63 -23.99
C GLY A 418 8.26 10.73 -23.06
N LYS A 419 7.71 11.82 -23.62
CA LYS A 419 7.29 12.99 -22.82
C LYS A 419 6.23 12.59 -21.82
N GLY A 420 5.33 11.72 -22.27
CA GLY A 420 4.34 11.11 -21.43
C GLY A 420 4.94 10.37 -20.23
N ALA A 421 5.75 9.35 -20.47
CA ALA A 421 6.32 8.55 -19.39
C ALA A 421 7.20 9.40 -18.44
N ASN A 422 7.96 10.37 -18.98
CA ASN A 422 8.72 11.32 -18.16
C ASN A 422 7.80 12.15 -17.25
N GLN A 423 6.67 12.62 -17.76
CA GLN A 423 5.68 13.34 -16.96
C GLN A 423 5.05 12.43 -15.90
N SER A 424 4.80 11.14 -16.19
CA SER A 424 4.27 10.18 -15.20
C SER A 424 5.25 9.97 -14.06
N VAL A 425 6.52 9.75 -14.38
CA VAL A 425 7.57 9.59 -13.37
C VAL A 425 7.74 10.86 -12.55
N ALA A 426 7.70 12.05 -13.19
CA ALA A 426 7.72 13.31 -12.45
C ALA A 426 6.53 13.47 -11.50
N LEU A 427 5.32 13.10 -11.93
CA LEU A 427 4.13 13.13 -11.09
C LEU A 427 4.23 12.13 -9.92
N GLY A 428 4.64 10.89 -10.19
CA GLY A 428 4.77 9.83 -9.19
C GLY A 428 5.86 10.15 -8.16
N ARG A 429 7.06 10.55 -8.61
CA ARG A 429 8.17 10.95 -7.73
C ARG A 429 7.88 12.21 -6.92
N ALA A 430 7.00 13.08 -7.39
CA ALA A 430 6.48 14.23 -6.63
C ALA A 430 5.44 13.84 -5.57
N GLY A 431 5.04 12.56 -5.50
CA GLY A 431 4.08 12.01 -4.53
C GLY A 431 2.62 12.11 -4.94
N ALA A 432 2.31 12.24 -6.23
CA ALA A 432 0.94 12.25 -6.73
C ALA A 432 0.39 10.82 -6.95
N ASN A 433 -0.94 10.66 -6.91
CA ASN A 433 -1.60 9.40 -7.28
C ASN A 433 -1.83 9.35 -8.80
N VAL A 434 -0.97 8.62 -9.51
CA VAL A 434 -0.88 8.66 -10.97
C VAL A 434 -1.24 7.32 -11.59
N PHE A 435 -2.16 7.36 -12.56
CA PHE A 435 -2.45 6.23 -13.45
C PHE A 435 -1.90 6.51 -14.83
N HIS A 436 -0.98 5.69 -15.32
CA HIS A 436 -0.46 5.78 -16.67
C HIS A 436 -1.21 4.80 -17.57
N ALA A 437 -1.94 5.33 -18.54
CA ALA A 437 -2.48 4.53 -19.63
C ALA A 437 -1.58 4.65 -20.87
N GLY A 438 -1.40 3.58 -21.63
CA GLY A 438 -0.47 3.59 -22.75
C GLY A 438 -0.39 2.25 -23.47
N LYS A 439 0.46 2.15 -24.49
CA LYS A 439 0.74 0.89 -25.18
C LYS A 439 2.24 0.76 -25.44
N ILE A 440 2.80 -0.38 -25.04
CA ILE A 440 4.22 -0.72 -25.24
C ILE A 440 4.33 -2.04 -26.00
N GLY A 441 5.45 -2.29 -26.66
CA GLY A 441 5.82 -3.63 -27.11
C GLY A 441 6.46 -4.43 -25.97
N LYS A 442 6.72 -5.72 -26.19
CA LYS A 442 7.47 -6.56 -25.23
C LYS A 442 8.86 -6.00 -24.89
N ASP A 443 9.47 -5.31 -25.84
CA ASP A 443 10.77 -4.65 -25.70
C ASP A 443 10.74 -3.43 -24.76
N GLY A 444 9.56 -2.89 -24.43
CA GLY A 444 9.37 -1.74 -23.54
C GLY A 444 9.03 -2.10 -22.09
N GLU A 445 8.99 -3.38 -21.72
CA GLU A 445 8.56 -3.84 -20.38
C GLU A 445 9.41 -3.24 -19.25
N TRP A 446 10.69 -3.00 -19.50
CA TRP A 446 11.60 -2.36 -18.54
C TRP A 446 11.26 -0.88 -18.31
N VAL A 447 10.70 -0.18 -19.30
CA VAL A 447 10.19 1.20 -19.13
C VAL A 447 9.00 1.19 -18.18
N ARG A 448 8.12 0.19 -18.29
CA ARG A 448 7.01 -0.01 -17.33
C ARG A 448 7.52 -0.14 -15.90
N LYS A 449 8.56 -0.96 -15.69
CA LYS A 449 9.16 -1.16 -14.36
C LYS A 449 9.77 0.11 -13.77
N ILE A 450 10.35 0.98 -14.59
CA ILE A 450 10.87 2.27 -14.12
C ILE A 450 9.73 3.17 -13.64
N MET A 451 8.58 3.16 -14.34
CA MET A 451 7.38 3.89 -13.89
C MET A 451 6.80 3.32 -12.60
N GLU A 452 6.70 1.99 -12.48
CA GLU A 452 6.26 1.32 -11.25
C GLU A 452 7.15 1.71 -10.05
N GLY A 453 8.48 1.68 -10.23
CA GLY A 453 9.44 2.13 -9.21
C GLY A 453 9.43 3.64 -8.92
N ALA A 454 8.68 4.42 -9.70
CA ALA A 454 8.45 5.85 -9.46
C ALA A 454 7.10 6.13 -8.78
N GLY A 455 6.35 5.08 -8.36
CA GLY A 455 5.04 5.22 -7.72
C GLY A 455 3.89 5.45 -8.70
N VAL A 456 4.06 5.07 -9.98
CA VAL A 456 3.03 5.20 -11.03
C VAL A 456 2.26 3.89 -11.18
N ASP A 457 0.93 3.94 -11.16
CA ASP A 457 0.08 2.80 -11.49
C ASP A 457 0.08 2.56 -13.01
N THR A 458 0.59 1.41 -13.43
CA THR A 458 0.76 1.01 -14.84
C THR A 458 -0.32 0.03 -15.31
N SER A 459 -1.40 -0.18 -14.55
CA SER A 459 -2.46 -1.15 -14.84
C SER A 459 -3.19 -0.92 -16.18
N TYR A 460 -3.13 0.30 -16.71
CA TYR A 460 -3.71 0.66 -18.00
C TYR A 460 -2.71 0.64 -19.17
N ILE A 461 -1.50 0.12 -18.96
CA ILE A 461 -0.54 -0.13 -20.03
C ILE A 461 -0.84 -1.46 -20.71
N LYS A 462 -1.09 -1.40 -22.02
CA LYS A 462 -1.23 -2.61 -22.84
C LYS A 462 0.10 -3.01 -23.45
N VAL A 463 0.47 -4.28 -23.30
CA VAL A 463 1.63 -4.86 -23.97
C VAL A 463 1.19 -5.46 -25.32
N SER A 464 1.78 -4.99 -26.40
CA SER A 464 1.59 -5.51 -27.75
C SER A 464 2.54 -6.68 -28.00
N GLU A 465 1.96 -7.80 -28.43
CA GLU A 465 2.71 -8.99 -28.83
C GLU A 465 3.35 -8.87 -30.22
N LYS A 466 2.91 -7.89 -31.03
CA LYS A 466 3.24 -7.80 -32.48
C LYS A 466 4.05 -6.57 -32.86
N GLU A 467 3.91 -5.48 -32.11
CA GLU A 467 4.47 -4.18 -32.46
C GLU A 467 5.60 -3.83 -31.48
N ALA A 468 6.64 -3.18 -31.99
CA ALA A 468 7.73 -2.66 -31.17
C ALA A 468 7.31 -1.40 -30.42
N THR A 469 7.92 -1.18 -29.27
CA THR A 469 7.78 0.07 -28.50
C THR A 469 8.27 1.26 -29.33
N GLY A 470 7.71 2.46 -29.09
CA GLY A 470 8.22 3.67 -29.72
C GLY A 470 9.71 3.88 -29.44
N ARG A 471 10.45 4.45 -30.39
CA ARG A 471 11.90 4.71 -30.25
C ARG A 471 12.26 6.12 -30.70
N ALA A 472 13.20 6.74 -30.00
CA ALA A 472 13.85 7.95 -30.46
C ALA A 472 15.32 7.63 -30.73
N ILE A 473 15.72 7.67 -32.00
CA ILE A 473 17.10 7.46 -32.42
C ILE A 473 17.81 8.81 -32.40
N ILE A 474 18.73 8.98 -31.46
CA ILE A 474 19.37 10.25 -31.13
C ILE A 474 20.85 10.17 -31.50
N GLN A 475 21.29 11.02 -32.43
CA GLN A 475 22.70 11.25 -32.71
C GLN A 475 23.20 12.44 -31.90
N LEU A 476 24.35 12.29 -31.26
CA LEU A 476 25.06 13.36 -30.55
C LEU A 476 26.42 13.59 -31.22
N SER A 477 26.64 14.78 -31.78
CA SER A 477 27.92 15.14 -32.37
C SER A 477 28.94 15.53 -31.30
N ARG A 478 30.11 14.90 -31.31
CA ARG A 478 31.23 15.30 -30.45
C ARG A 478 31.90 16.58 -30.91
N GLU A 479 31.93 16.83 -32.22
CA GLU A 479 32.59 17.98 -32.83
C GLU A 479 31.79 19.26 -32.67
N SER A 480 30.50 19.26 -33.04
CA SER A 480 29.66 20.45 -33.01
C SER A 480 28.79 20.57 -31.75
N ARG A 481 28.63 19.49 -30.97
CA ARG A 481 27.65 19.38 -29.88
C ARG A 481 26.18 19.44 -30.32
N ASP A 482 25.92 19.34 -31.62
CA ASP A 482 24.57 19.24 -32.15
C ASP A 482 23.94 17.88 -31.83
N ASN A 483 22.62 17.83 -31.87
CA ASN A 483 21.85 16.58 -31.85
C ASN A 483 20.98 16.44 -33.10
N ALA A 484 20.62 15.20 -33.42
CA ALA A 484 19.58 14.89 -34.42
C ALA A 484 18.74 13.73 -33.91
N ILE A 485 17.41 13.87 -33.98
CA ILE A 485 16.47 12.91 -33.41
C ILE A 485 15.55 12.40 -34.52
N VAL A 486 15.47 11.08 -34.66
CA VAL A 486 14.50 10.40 -35.53
C VAL A 486 13.53 9.62 -34.67
N LEU A 487 12.25 9.93 -34.77
CA LEU A 487 11.20 9.25 -34.01
C LEU A 487 10.64 8.07 -34.81
N PHE A 488 10.57 6.92 -34.15
CA PHE A 488 9.81 5.74 -34.55
C PHE A 488 8.59 5.63 -33.63
N PRO A 489 7.37 5.96 -34.10
CA PRO A 489 6.19 6.04 -33.23
C PRO A 489 5.76 4.72 -32.57
N GLY A 490 6.12 3.56 -33.16
CA GLY A 490 5.81 2.23 -32.62
C GLY A 490 4.35 2.08 -32.15
N THR A 491 4.19 1.45 -30.98
CA THR A 491 2.89 1.24 -30.32
C THR A 491 2.13 2.53 -29.96
N ASN A 492 2.80 3.69 -29.82
CA ASN A 492 2.16 4.96 -29.47
C ASN A 492 1.20 5.46 -30.58
N SER A 493 1.50 5.11 -31.84
CA SER A 493 0.65 5.37 -33.00
C SER A 493 -0.55 4.42 -33.16
N LYS A 494 -0.71 3.44 -32.26
CA LYS A 494 -1.70 2.34 -32.37
C LYS A 494 -2.73 2.35 -31.25
N VAL A 495 -2.94 3.50 -30.63
CA VAL A 495 -3.82 3.69 -29.50
C VAL A 495 -5.20 4.11 -30.02
N THR A 496 -6.22 3.28 -29.81
CA THR A 496 -7.57 3.55 -30.35
C THR A 496 -8.44 4.35 -29.38
N LEU A 497 -9.46 5.03 -29.87
CA LEU A 497 -10.44 5.73 -29.03
C LEU A 497 -11.21 4.77 -28.10
N GLU A 498 -11.56 3.56 -28.56
CA GLU A 498 -12.31 2.59 -27.76
C GLU A 498 -11.49 2.11 -26.55
N GLU A 499 -10.19 1.88 -26.76
CA GLU A 499 -9.27 1.60 -25.67
C GLU A 499 -9.21 2.77 -24.67
N ALA A 500 -9.48 3.99 -25.12
CA ALA A 500 -9.37 5.20 -24.30
C ALA A 500 -10.56 5.30 -23.39
N GLN A 501 -11.72 5.17 -24.01
CA GLN A 501 -13.00 5.19 -23.35
C GLN A 501 -13.10 4.06 -22.33
N HIS A 502 -12.46 2.91 -22.57
CA HIS A 502 -12.38 1.84 -21.58
C HIS A 502 -11.73 2.32 -20.27
N VAL A 503 -10.60 3.01 -20.37
CA VAL A 503 -9.85 3.55 -19.22
C VAL A 503 -10.61 4.73 -18.59
N LEU A 504 -10.98 5.73 -19.41
CA LEU A 504 -11.66 6.96 -18.97
C LEU A 504 -12.99 6.70 -18.22
N ARG A 505 -13.61 5.52 -18.36
CA ARG A 505 -14.83 5.16 -17.59
C ARG A 505 -14.59 5.07 -16.08
N ASN A 506 -13.34 4.94 -15.65
CA ASN A 506 -12.97 4.82 -14.24
C ASN A 506 -12.66 6.18 -13.59
N PHE A 507 -12.83 7.27 -14.34
CA PHE A 507 -12.47 8.64 -13.96
C PHE A 507 -13.62 9.61 -14.24
N GLY A 508 -13.64 10.75 -13.55
CA GLY A 508 -14.76 11.70 -13.59
C GLY A 508 -14.43 13.08 -13.02
N PRO A 509 -15.45 13.83 -12.53
CA PRO A 509 -15.25 15.17 -12.00
C PRO A 509 -14.28 15.19 -10.82
N GLY A 510 -13.30 16.09 -10.87
CA GLY A 510 -12.21 16.18 -9.89
C GLY A 510 -10.94 15.42 -10.28
N ASP A 511 -10.98 14.56 -11.30
CA ASP A 511 -9.78 13.90 -11.82
C ASP A 511 -9.11 14.75 -12.91
N TRP A 512 -7.79 14.61 -13.04
CA TRP A 512 -6.98 15.32 -14.04
C TRP A 512 -6.56 14.39 -15.16
N ILE A 513 -6.52 14.93 -16.37
CA ILE A 513 -5.89 14.29 -17.52
C ILE A 513 -4.70 15.11 -18.02
N VAL A 514 -3.53 14.46 -18.09
CA VAL A 514 -2.28 15.08 -18.58
C VAL A 514 -1.93 14.47 -19.94
N MET A 515 -1.85 15.29 -20.99
CA MET A 515 -1.67 14.79 -22.36
C MET A 515 -0.57 15.52 -23.13
N GLN A 516 -0.03 14.83 -24.14
CA GLN A 516 0.93 15.37 -25.12
C GLN A 516 0.51 15.04 -26.57
N ASN A 517 1.28 15.49 -27.57
CA ASN A 517 1.00 15.25 -28.99
C ASN A 517 1.84 14.10 -29.60
N GLU A 518 1.99 12.99 -28.88
CA GLU A 518 2.82 11.84 -29.30
C GLU A 518 2.00 10.55 -29.49
N ILE A 519 0.67 10.66 -29.56
CA ILE A 519 -0.24 9.52 -29.66
C ILE A 519 -1.31 9.70 -30.74
N SER A 520 -1.85 8.57 -31.16
CA SER A 520 -3.05 8.52 -31.99
C SER A 520 -4.32 8.82 -31.17
N SER A 521 -5.34 9.36 -31.84
CA SER A 521 -6.67 9.68 -31.26
C SER A 521 -6.68 10.79 -30.19
N GLY A 522 -5.62 11.59 -30.07
CA GLY A 522 -5.44 12.64 -29.06
C GLY A 522 -6.65 13.57 -28.86
N GLY A 523 -7.13 14.19 -29.93
CA GLY A 523 -8.26 15.11 -29.86
C GLY A 523 -9.57 14.47 -29.39
N ASP A 524 -9.82 13.21 -29.75
CA ASP A 524 -11.03 12.49 -29.35
C ASP A 524 -10.99 12.07 -27.88
N ILE A 525 -9.80 11.72 -27.38
CA ILE A 525 -9.57 11.45 -25.96
C ILE A 525 -9.84 12.72 -25.14
N MET A 526 -9.33 13.86 -25.60
CA MET A 526 -9.54 15.15 -24.95
C MET A 526 -11.03 15.49 -24.85
N ARG A 527 -11.81 15.26 -25.92
CA ARG A 527 -13.29 15.39 -25.90
C ARG A 527 -13.92 14.45 -24.87
N ALA A 528 -13.56 13.17 -24.91
CA ALA A 528 -14.13 12.15 -24.02
C ALA A 528 -13.82 12.40 -22.53
N ALA A 529 -12.65 12.97 -22.22
CA ALA A 529 -12.27 13.37 -20.87
C ALA A 529 -13.08 14.59 -20.39
N LYS A 530 -13.24 15.62 -21.26
CA LYS A 530 -14.02 16.81 -20.92
C LYS A 530 -15.51 16.49 -20.71
N GLU A 531 -16.08 15.59 -21.52
CA GLU A 531 -17.45 15.08 -21.35
C GLU A 531 -17.69 14.44 -19.98
N ARG A 532 -16.63 13.93 -19.34
CA ARG A 532 -16.66 13.33 -17.99
C ARG A 532 -16.43 14.34 -16.86
N GLY A 533 -16.18 15.61 -17.19
CA GLY A 533 -15.92 16.66 -16.22
C GLY A 533 -14.48 16.67 -15.67
N MET A 534 -13.54 16.01 -16.35
CA MET A 534 -12.12 16.01 -15.95
C MET A 534 -11.44 17.34 -16.28
N THR A 535 -10.41 17.68 -15.52
CA THR A 535 -9.52 18.82 -15.76
C THR A 535 -8.43 18.43 -16.76
N ILE A 536 -8.26 19.20 -17.84
CA ILE A 536 -7.32 18.89 -18.93
C ILE A 536 -6.07 19.76 -18.81
N CYS A 537 -4.93 19.12 -18.55
CA CYS A 537 -3.60 19.71 -18.70
C CYS A 537 -2.94 19.20 -19.99
N PHE A 538 -2.58 20.10 -20.89
CA PHE A 538 -2.04 19.74 -22.20
C PHE A 538 -0.67 20.35 -22.44
N ASN A 539 0.26 19.52 -22.91
CA ASN A 539 1.55 19.93 -23.45
C ASN A 539 1.58 19.57 -24.95
N PRO A 540 1.30 20.51 -25.88
CA PRO A 540 1.17 20.27 -27.33
C PRO A 540 2.52 20.00 -28.01
N SER A 541 3.26 19.00 -27.53
CA SER A 541 4.61 18.68 -27.95
C SER A 541 4.68 17.24 -28.49
N PRO A 542 5.36 17.00 -29.65
CA PRO A 542 5.89 18.02 -30.55
C PRO A 542 4.76 18.83 -31.19
N MET A 543 5.03 20.09 -31.49
CA MET A 543 4.09 20.90 -32.26
C MET A 543 4.08 20.43 -33.72
N THR A 544 2.91 20.35 -34.32
CA THR A 544 2.76 20.13 -35.77
C THR A 544 1.80 21.15 -36.35
N ALA A 545 1.92 21.41 -37.66
CA ALA A 545 1.07 22.38 -38.34
C ALA A 545 -0.42 22.01 -38.25
N GLU A 546 -0.74 20.71 -38.15
CA GLU A 546 -2.10 20.18 -38.06
C GLU A 546 -2.63 20.10 -36.61
N LEU A 547 -1.77 20.26 -35.59
CA LEU A 547 -2.14 20.04 -34.18
C LEU A 547 -3.38 20.85 -33.75
N PRO A 548 -3.50 22.16 -34.05
CA PRO A 548 -4.66 22.94 -33.61
C PRO A 548 -5.98 22.52 -34.29
N GLU A 549 -5.91 21.82 -35.43
CA GLU A 549 -7.09 21.22 -36.08
C GLU A 549 -7.44 19.86 -35.46
N GLN A 550 -6.42 19.09 -35.05
CA GLN A 550 -6.60 17.76 -34.47
C GLN A 550 -7.06 17.79 -33.02
N TYR A 551 -6.58 18.76 -32.24
CA TYR A 551 -6.85 18.88 -30.81
C TYR A 551 -7.83 20.03 -30.51
N PRO A 552 -8.91 19.79 -29.75
CA PRO A 552 -9.85 20.83 -29.39
C PRO A 552 -9.28 21.72 -28.27
N MET A 553 -8.40 22.66 -28.62
CA MET A 553 -7.70 23.55 -27.68
C MET A 553 -8.65 24.35 -26.78
N HIS A 554 -9.90 24.57 -27.22
CA HIS A 554 -10.94 25.21 -26.43
C HIS A 554 -11.36 24.40 -25.18
N LEU A 555 -10.99 23.12 -25.07
CA LEU A 555 -11.28 22.26 -23.91
C LEU A 555 -10.16 22.22 -22.87
N VAL A 556 -8.99 22.79 -23.18
CA VAL A 556 -7.80 22.75 -22.32
C VAL A 556 -7.99 23.70 -21.13
N ASP A 557 -7.72 23.22 -19.92
CA ASP A 557 -7.78 24.00 -18.69
C ASP A 557 -6.41 24.57 -18.31
N TYR A 558 -5.33 23.80 -18.52
CA TYR A 558 -3.94 24.21 -18.29
C TYR A 558 -3.06 23.88 -19.49
N LEU A 559 -2.25 24.85 -19.92
CA LEU A 559 -1.35 24.73 -21.07
C LEU A 559 0.10 24.88 -20.63
N ILE A 560 0.94 23.90 -20.99
CA ILE A 560 2.37 23.91 -20.70
C ILE A 560 3.14 23.81 -22.02
N ILE A 561 3.94 24.80 -22.35
CA ILE A 561 4.70 24.90 -23.60
C ILE A 561 6.11 25.46 -23.36
N ASN A 562 7.04 25.18 -24.26
CA ASN A 562 8.33 25.89 -24.29
C ASN A 562 8.27 27.14 -25.20
N GLU A 563 9.38 27.89 -25.27
CA GLU A 563 9.49 29.09 -26.10
C GLU A 563 9.21 28.85 -27.59
N ILE A 564 9.73 27.76 -28.14
CA ILE A 564 9.57 27.41 -29.55
C ILE A 564 8.11 27.07 -29.85
N GLU A 565 7.50 26.22 -29.02
CA GLU A 565 6.10 25.82 -29.13
C GLU A 565 5.15 27.04 -28.97
N ALA A 566 5.51 27.99 -28.09
CA ALA A 566 4.77 29.23 -27.94
C ALA A 566 4.86 30.13 -29.19
N GLN A 567 6.02 30.22 -29.82
CA GLN A 567 6.20 30.96 -31.07
C GLN A 567 5.44 30.29 -32.23
N GLU A 568 5.44 28.97 -32.29
CA GLU A 568 4.71 28.20 -33.30
C GLU A 568 3.18 28.36 -33.14
N LEU A 569 2.64 28.30 -31.92
CA LEU A 569 1.23 28.61 -31.67
C LEU A 569 0.89 30.06 -32.03
N HIS A 570 1.75 31.01 -31.66
CA HIS A 570 1.54 32.41 -32.00
C HIS A 570 1.47 32.60 -33.52
N ALA A 571 2.41 32.01 -34.25
CA ALA A 571 2.47 32.09 -35.71
C ALA A 571 1.22 31.47 -36.34
N TYR A 572 0.80 30.28 -35.88
CA TYR A 572 -0.41 29.61 -36.34
C TYR A 572 -1.66 30.47 -36.13
N LEU A 573 -1.87 30.97 -34.91
CA LEU A 573 -3.05 31.75 -34.56
C LEU A 573 -3.11 33.07 -35.34
N THR A 574 -1.96 33.72 -35.51
CA THR A 574 -1.87 34.98 -36.25
C THR A 574 -2.09 34.77 -37.75
N ALA A 575 -1.62 33.65 -38.31
CA ALA A 575 -1.88 33.28 -39.69
C ALA A 575 -3.36 32.93 -39.93
N ALA A 576 -3.99 32.21 -38.99
CA ALA A 576 -5.41 31.89 -39.00
C ALA A 576 -6.29 33.15 -38.95
N GLU A 577 -5.97 34.14 -38.11
CA GLU A 577 -6.68 35.43 -38.07
C GLU A 577 -6.60 36.22 -39.39
N ARG A 578 -5.50 36.05 -40.15
CA ARG A 578 -5.29 36.71 -41.46
C ARG A 578 -5.89 35.94 -42.64
N GLY A 579 -6.39 34.73 -42.43
CA GLY A 579 -6.91 33.85 -43.49
C GLY A 579 -5.84 33.15 -44.33
N ASP A 580 -4.56 33.21 -43.92
CA ASP A 580 -3.43 32.58 -44.62
C ASP A 580 -3.09 31.23 -43.97
N SER A 581 -3.87 30.19 -44.28
CA SER A 581 -3.82 28.91 -43.57
C SER A 581 -2.55 28.05 -43.81
N LYS A 582 -1.49 28.56 -44.45
CA LYS A 582 -0.30 27.76 -44.86
C LYS A 582 1.07 28.43 -44.75
N SER A 583 1.19 29.62 -44.15
CA SER A 583 2.51 30.26 -43.97
C SER A 583 3.04 30.06 -42.54
N THR A 584 3.86 29.04 -42.32
CA THR A 584 4.55 28.72 -41.06
C THR A 584 5.95 29.33 -40.96
N SER A 585 6.20 30.48 -41.58
CA SER A 585 7.45 31.21 -41.32
C SER A 585 7.39 31.81 -39.92
N SER A 586 8.02 31.16 -38.93
CA SER A 586 8.18 31.71 -37.58
C SER A 586 8.69 33.15 -37.67
N PRO A 587 7.95 34.15 -37.16
CA PRO A 587 8.45 35.51 -37.11
C PRO A 587 9.70 35.51 -36.25
N SER A 588 10.81 36.05 -36.75
CA SER A 588 12.15 35.88 -36.16
C SER A 588 12.33 36.52 -34.79
N HIS A 589 11.31 37.16 -34.19
CA HIS A 589 11.42 37.91 -32.94
C HIS A 589 10.08 38.01 -32.18
N VAL A 590 9.32 36.92 -32.00
CA VAL A 590 8.13 36.95 -31.11
C VAL A 590 8.59 36.86 -29.65
N THR A 591 8.19 37.82 -28.84
CA THR A 591 8.47 37.84 -27.40
C THR A 591 7.48 36.95 -26.62
N THR A 592 7.91 36.43 -25.46
CA THR A 592 7.03 35.65 -24.56
C THR A 592 5.74 36.40 -24.20
N SER A 593 5.82 37.72 -24.04
CA SER A 593 4.66 38.56 -23.76
C SER A 593 3.66 38.63 -24.91
N GLU A 594 4.13 38.71 -26.16
CA GLU A 594 3.28 38.66 -27.35
C GLU A 594 2.64 37.28 -27.53
N SER A 595 3.37 36.20 -27.24
CA SER A 595 2.80 34.85 -27.23
C SER A 595 1.66 34.72 -26.23
N PHE A 596 1.82 35.20 -24.98
CA PHE A 596 0.73 35.19 -24.01
C PHE A 596 -0.48 36.00 -24.48
N GLN A 597 -0.29 37.19 -25.05
CA GLN A 597 -1.41 38.02 -25.53
C GLN A 597 -2.24 37.30 -26.61
N VAL A 598 -1.58 36.65 -27.57
CA VAL A 598 -2.26 35.90 -28.63
C VAL A 598 -2.95 34.65 -28.07
N LEU A 599 -2.29 33.90 -27.18
CA LEU A 599 -2.86 32.71 -26.56
C LEU A 599 -4.06 33.03 -25.66
N GLU A 600 -3.98 34.08 -24.85
CA GLU A 600 -5.08 34.53 -23.99
C GLU A 600 -6.28 35.02 -24.82
N LYS A 601 -6.02 35.71 -25.95
CA LYS A 601 -7.08 36.14 -26.87
C LYS A 601 -7.76 34.96 -27.56
N ALA A 602 -6.97 34.01 -28.06
CA ALA A 602 -7.48 32.85 -28.79
C ALA A 602 -8.14 31.81 -27.88
N TYR A 603 -7.63 31.66 -26.65
CA TYR A 603 -7.98 30.61 -25.71
C TYR A 603 -8.27 31.17 -24.31
N GLY A 604 -9.09 32.22 -24.23
CA GLY A 604 -9.42 32.93 -22.99
C GLY A 604 -10.11 32.09 -21.91
N GLN A 605 -10.54 30.87 -22.22
CA GLN A 605 -11.06 29.90 -21.25
C GLN A 605 -9.97 29.19 -20.44
N ILE A 606 -8.71 29.18 -20.92
CA ILE A 606 -7.59 28.54 -20.22
C ILE A 606 -7.39 29.20 -18.87
N SER A 607 -7.23 28.37 -17.84
CA SER A 607 -7.08 28.79 -16.45
C SER A 607 -5.64 29.10 -16.07
N GLY A 608 -4.68 28.44 -16.72
CA GLY A 608 -3.26 28.67 -16.54
C GLY A 608 -2.44 28.36 -17.77
N ILE A 609 -1.50 29.24 -18.12
CA ILE A 609 -0.53 29.05 -19.21
C ILE A 609 0.87 29.15 -18.61
N ILE A 610 1.71 28.15 -18.89
CA ILE A 610 3.12 28.13 -18.49
C ILE A 610 3.99 28.06 -19.74
N ILE A 611 4.93 29.01 -19.84
CA ILE A 611 5.97 29.02 -20.88
C ILE A 611 7.32 28.78 -20.20
N THR A 612 7.96 27.66 -20.49
CA THR A 612 9.31 27.33 -19.99
C THR A 612 10.37 27.99 -20.88
N LEU A 613 11.35 28.67 -20.26
CA LEU A 613 12.39 29.49 -20.89
C LEU A 613 13.80 28.88 -20.75
N GLY A 614 13.90 27.55 -20.71
CA GLY A 614 15.17 26.85 -20.54
C GLY A 614 15.95 27.36 -19.30
N GLY A 615 17.22 27.72 -19.47
CA GLY A 615 18.06 28.21 -18.38
C GLY A 615 17.54 29.48 -17.67
N GLU A 616 16.64 30.24 -18.30
CA GLU A 616 16.04 31.45 -17.72
C GLU A 616 14.82 31.15 -16.82
N GLY A 617 14.38 29.88 -16.78
CA GLY A 617 13.32 29.41 -15.90
C GLY A 617 11.96 29.31 -16.58
N LEU A 618 10.95 29.97 -16.03
CA LEU A 618 9.60 29.96 -16.61
C LEU A 618 8.87 31.28 -16.34
N VAL A 619 7.90 31.55 -17.20
CA VAL A 619 6.86 32.55 -16.97
C VAL A 619 5.51 31.83 -16.99
N ALA A 620 4.67 32.11 -16.01
CA ALA A 620 3.35 31.51 -15.91
C ALA A 620 2.29 32.59 -15.69
N ARG A 621 1.10 32.38 -16.26
CA ARG A 621 -0.04 33.28 -16.12
C ARG A 621 -1.28 32.49 -15.71
N PHE A 622 -1.92 32.88 -14.59
CA PHE A 622 -3.08 32.16 -14.03
C PHE A 622 -4.26 33.06 -13.73
N ARG A 623 -5.46 32.49 -13.82
CA ARG A 623 -6.71 33.11 -13.35
C ARG A 623 -6.90 32.81 -11.86
N LEU A 624 -6.98 33.83 -11.01
CA LEU A 624 -7.11 33.66 -9.55
C LEU A 624 -8.57 33.60 -9.09
N SER A 625 -9.50 34.20 -9.82
CA SER A 625 -10.95 34.16 -9.57
C SER A 625 -11.75 33.95 -10.85
N GLU A 626 -12.99 33.46 -10.75
CA GLU A 626 -13.89 33.37 -11.93
C GLU A 626 -14.25 34.73 -12.53
N GLU A 627 -14.16 35.80 -11.74
CA GLU A 627 -14.44 37.18 -12.15
C GLU A 627 -13.21 37.86 -12.79
N ASP A 628 -12.02 37.25 -12.69
CA ASP A 628 -10.79 37.83 -13.22
C ASP A 628 -10.76 37.76 -14.76
N VAL A 629 -10.80 38.94 -15.37
CA VAL A 629 -10.68 39.11 -16.83
C VAL A 629 -9.23 38.94 -17.29
N THR A 630 -8.24 39.13 -16.42
CA THR A 630 -6.80 39.11 -16.75
C THR A 630 -6.06 38.05 -15.95
N LEU A 631 -5.15 37.31 -16.61
CA LEU A 631 -4.27 36.37 -15.91
C LEU A 631 -3.18 37.12 -15.14
N LYS A 632 -2.90 36.71 -13.90
CA LYS A 632 -1.77 37.20 -13.11
C LYS A 632 -0.48 36.50 -13.53
N GLU A 633 0.56 37.27 -13.80
CA GLU A 633 1.88 36.78 -14.20
C GLU A 633 2.76 36.43 -12.99
N PHE A 634 3.52 35.34 -13.12
CA PHE A 634 4.52 34.84 -12.20
C PHE A 634 5.79 34.54 -12.98
N LYS A 635 6.95 35.00 -12.48
CA LYS A 635 8.25 34.66 -13.04
C LYS A 635 9.06 33.87 -12.03
N MET A 636 9.72 32.82 -12.50
CA MET A 636 10.53 31.95 -11.65
C MET A 636 11.85 31.64 -12.36
N GLY A 637 12.96 32.04 -11.75
CA GLY A 637 14.31 31.69 -12.22
C GLY A 637 14.70 30.26 -11.86
N ILE A 638 15.85 29.80 -12.37
CA ILE A 638 16.41 28.46 -12.09
C ILE A 638 17.83 28.60 -11.53
N VAL A 639 18.24 27.62 -10.71
CA VAL A 639 19.51 27.63 -9.97
C VAL A 639 20.72 27.25 -10.86
N LYS A 640 20.52 26.63 -12.03
CA LYS A 640 21.56 26.29 -13.03
C LYS A 640 21.00 26.03 -14.45
N ASN A 641 21.82 26.27 -15.48
CA ASN A 641 21.45 26.27 -16.91
C ASN A 641 21.10 24.87 -17.49
N GLU A 642 20.03 24.85 -18.30
CA GLU A 642 19.50 23.79 -19.20
C GLU A 642 18.42 22.84 -18.65
N ILE A 643 17.15 23.27 -18.66
CA ILE A 643 15.99 22.46 -18.25
C ILE A 643 15.85 21.14 -19.04
N VAL A 644 15.61 20.04 -18.31
CA VAL A 644 14.98 18.81 -18.81
C VAL A 644 13.47 18.85 -18.51
N ASN A 645 12.64 18.16 -19.30
CA ASN A 645 11.17 18.18 -19.32
C ASN A 645 10.44 17.72 -18.02
N THR A 646 10.99 18.01 -16.83
CA THR A 646 10.49 17.67 -15.49
C THR A 646 9.65 18.77 -14.85
N THR A 647 9.75 20.00 -15.36
CA THR A 647 9.02 21.19 -14.86
C THR A 647 7.51 20.99 -14.92
N GLY A 648 6.99 20.46 -16.04
CA GLY A 648 5.55 20.27 -16.22
C GLY A 648 4.94 19.24 -15.27
N GLY A 649 5.63 18.11 -15.05
CA GLY A 649 5.14 17.04 -14.17
C GLY A 649 5.11 17.44 -12.70
N TYR A 650 6.19 18.05 -12.17
CA TYR A 650 6.21 18.53 -10.78
C TYR A 650 5.24 19.68 -10.52
N PHE A 651 5.01 20.55 -11.51
CA PHE A 651 4.02 21.61 -11.40
C PHE A 651 2.60 21.02 -11.27
N VAL A 652 2.23 20.13 -12.20
CA VAL A 652 0.90 19.49 -12.18
C VAL A 652 0.71 18.65 -10.91
N ALA A 653 1.76 17.95 -10.43
CA ALA A 653 1.70 17.21 -9.17
C ALA A 653 1.36 18.11 -7.99
N ASN A 654 2.01 19.28 -7.89
CA ASN A 654 1.76 20.21 -6.79
C ASN A 654 0.38 20.88 -6.89
N LEU A 655 -0.09 21.21 -8.09
CA LEU A 655 -1.46 21.70 -8.27
C LEU A 655 -2.50 20.65 -7.85
N ALA A 656 -2.38 19.44 -8.38
CA ALA A 656 -3.26 18.33 -8.04
C ALA A 656 -3.25 18.00 -6.53
N ARG A 657 -2.10 18.16 -5.85
CA ARG A 657 -2.03 17.98 -4.38
C ARG A 657 -2.74 19.07 -3.58
N ASN A 658 -2.79 20.29 -4.11
CA ASN A 658 -3.31 21.47 -3.43
C ASN A 658 -4.74 21.83 -3.85
N GLU A 659 -5.35 21.05 -4.75
CA GLU A 659 -6.70 21.31 -5.23
C GLU A 659 -7.73 20.95 -4.17
N VAL A 660 -8.48 21.96 -3.73
CA VAL A 660 -9.72 21.78 -2.99
C VAL A 660 -10.85 21.85 -4.02
N LEU A 661 -11.57 20.72 -4.18
CA LEU A 661 -12.73 20.57 -5.06
C LEU A 661 -13.57 21.87 -5.11
N ASN A 662 -13.62 22.49 -6.29
CA ASN A 662 -14.39 23.70 -6.63
C ASN A 662 -13.85 25.06 -6.14
N SER A 663 -12.55 25.20 -5.89
CA SER A 663 -11.92 26.52 -5.66
C SER A 663 -10.65 26.71 -6.48
N ARG A 664 -10.47 27.91 -7.06
CA ARG A 664 -9.24 28.30 -7.77
C ARG A 664 -8.06 28.35 -6.79
N PHE A 665 -6.86 28.07 -7.28
CA PHE A 665 -5.65 28.11 -6.47
C PHE A 665 -5.38 29.53 -5.97
N SER A 666 -5.06 29.66 -4.68
CA SER A 666 -4.53 30.91 -4.14
C SER A 666 -3.16 31.24 -4.75
N GLU A 667 -2.80 32.51 -4.72
CA GLU A 667 -1.50 32.98 -5.22
C GLU A 667 -0.33 32.26 -4.53
N GLU A 668 -0.45 31.97 -3.23
CA GLU A 668 0.57 31.26 -2.45
C GLU A 668 0.73 29.82 -2.94
N GLN A 669 -0.36 29.09 -3.16
CA GLN A 669 -0.34 27.73 -3.69
C GLN A 669 0.28 27.65 -5.10
N LEU A 670 0.01 28.64 -5.95
CA LEU A 670 0.63 28.72 -7.29
C LEU A 670 2.13 28.99 -7.20
N LYS A 671 2.56 29.89 -6.31
CA LYS A 671 3.99 30.18 -6.08
C LYS A 671 4.73 28.95 -5.56
N ASP A 672 4.15 28.24 -4.61
CA ASP A 672 4.74 27.00 -4.06
C ASP A 672 4.87 25.93 -5.15
N ALA A 673 3.82 25.72 -5.96
CA ALA A 673 3.86 24.76 -7.06
C ALA A 673 4.92 25.11 -8.12
N LEU A 674 5.06 26.39 -8.47
CA LEU A 674 6.10 26.86 -9.39
C LEU A 674 7.50 26.71 -8.78
N HIS A 675 7.65 26.98 -7.49
CA HIS A 675 8.93 26.89 -6.79
C HIS A 675 9.43 25.43 -6.76
N ASP A 676 8.56 24.50 -6.38
CA ASP A 676 8.86 23.07 -6.37
C ASP A 676 9.21 22.56 -7.78
N ALA A 677 8.45 22.98 -8.79
CA ALA A 677 8.72 22.63 -10.18
C ALA A 677 10.08 23.13 -10.67
N SER A 678 10.47 24.35 -10.30
CA SER A 678 11.77 24.93 -10.67
C SER A 678 12.94 24.27 -9.94
N HIS A 679 12.79 23.88 -8.67
CA HIS A 679 13.82 23.12 -7.95
C HIS A 679 13.97 21.71 -8.50
N ALA A 680 12.86 21.01 -8.76
CA ALA A 680 12.90 19.69 -9.37
C ALA A 680 13.54 19.72 -10.76
N ALA A 681 13.22 20.74 -11.56
CA ALA A 681 13.89 21.00 -12.83
C ALA A 681 15.39 21.19 -12.63
N SER A 682 15.81 22.09 -11.73
CA SER A 682 17.22 22.36 -11.43
C SER A 682 18.02 21.10 -11.04
N LEU A 683 17.43 20.21 -10.24
CA LEU A 683 18.06 18.95 -9.84
C LEU A 683 18.18 17.97 -11.00
N ALA A 684 17.14 17.86 -11.83
CA ALA A 684 17.14 16.96 -12.98
C ALA A 684 18.24 17.31 -13.99
N VAL A 685 18.51 18.59 -14.24
CA VAL A 685 19.61 19.02 -15.14
C VAL A 685 20.99 18.54 -14.64
N GLY A 686 21.15 18.39 -13.32
CA GLY A 686 22.41 18.00 -12.71
C GLY A 686 22.78 16.52 -12.89
N LYS A 687 21.90 15.70 -13.48
CA LYS A 687 22.06 14.25 -13.59
C LYS A 687 21.82 13.80 -15.03
N GLU A 688 22.67 12.90 -15.53
CA GLU A 688 22.48 12.29 -16.85
C GLU A 688 21.26 11.36 -16.88
N GLY A 689 20.60 11.27 -18.04
CA GLY A 689 19.43 10.42 -18.29
C GLY A 689 18.11 11.20 -18.24
N ALA A 690 17.11 10.82 -19.04
CA ALA A 690 15.85 11.58 -19.12
C ALA A 690 14.91 11.25 -17.94
N MET A 691 14.46 10.01 -17.83
CA MET A 691 13.59 9.56 -16.74
C MET A 691 14.36 9.33 -15.43
N ASP A 692 15.64 8.96 -15.54
CA ASP A 692 16.50 8.67 -14.40
C ASP A 692 17.00 9.93 -13.68
N SER A 693 16.98 11.09 -14.35
CA SER A 693 17.36 12.36 -13.73
C SER A 693 16.28 12.95 -12.84
N ILE A 694 15.03 12.54 -13.02
CA ILE A 694 13.88 13.12 -12.30
C ILE A 694 14.06 12.88 -10.79
N PRO A 695 14.17 13.91 -9.95
CA PRO A 695 14.41 13.72 -8.51
C PRO A 695 13.21 13.08 -7.81
N PHE A 696 13.39 12.55 -6.60
CA PHE A 696 12.29 12.22 -5.70
C PHE A 696 11.86 13.44 -4.89
N ARG A 697 10.64 13.42 -4.33
CA ARG A 697 10.13 14.52 -3.50
C ARG A 697 11.10 14.91 -2.38
N ASN A 698 11.68 13.94 -1.69
CA ASN A 698 12.63 14.18 -0.60
C ASN A 698 13.85 14.97 -1.07
N ASP A 699 14.39 14.68 -2.25
CA ASP A 699 15.54 15.40 -2.81
C ASP A 699 15.19 16.87 -3.09
N VAL A 700 13.97 17.11 -3.58
CA VAL A 700 13.46 18.46 -3.84
C VAL A 700 13.24 19.22 -2.52
N ASP A 701 12.66 18.58 -1.51
CA ASP A 701 12.44 19.20 -0.19
C ASP A 701 13.78 19.54 0.51
N ILE A 702 14.82 18.71 0.34
CA ILE A 702 16.17 19.01 0.81
C ILE A 702 16.74 20.21 0.05
N ALA A 703 16.65 20.23 -1.29
CA ALA A 703 17.15 21.32 -2.11
C ALA A 703 16.47 22.67 -1.78
N ILE A 704 15.17 22.66 -1.52
CA ILE A 704 14.39 23.83 -1.08
C ILE A 704 14.92 24.36 0.26
N LYS A 705 15.19 23.46 1.22
CA LYS A 705 15.75 23.86 2.54
C LYS A 705 17.17 24.43 2.43
N GLU A 706 18.01 23.86 1.57
CA GLU A 706 19.40 24.29 1.40
C GLU A 706 19.52 25.60 0.60
N LYS A 707 18.61 25.85 -0.35
CA LYS A 707 18.60 27.05 -1.21
C LYS A 707 17.19 27.63 -1.33
N PRO A 708 16.67 28.30 -0.30
CA PRO A 708 15.31 28.84 -0.28
C PRO A 708 15.09 30.03 -1.24
N HIS A 709 16.14 30.56 -1.87
CA HIS A 709 16.08 31.74 -2.72
C HIS A 709 16.06 31.38 -4.20
N VAL A 710 14.91 30.94 -4.69
CA VAL A 710 14.52 31.23 -6.07
C VAL A 710 13.71 32.52 -6.02
N LYS A 711 14.22 33.59 -6.63
CA LYS A 711 13.49 34.87 -6.66
C LYS A 711 12.20 34.68 -7.47
N VAL A 712 11.06 34.86 -6.79
CA VAL A 712 9.77 35.13 -7.42
C VAL A 712 9.67 36.66 -7.52
N GLU A 713 9.89 37.22 -8.70
CA GLU A 713 9.66 38.66 -8.97
C GLU A 713 8.34 38.86 -9.72
#